data_AF-A0AB36TFT8-F1
#
_entry.id   AF-A0AB36TFT8-F1
#
_cell.length_a   1.000
_cell.length_b   1.000
_cell.length_c   1.000
_cell.angle_alpha   90.00
_cell.angle_beta   90.00
_cell.angle_gamma   90.00
#
_symmetry.space_group_name_H-M   'P 1'
#
loop_
_entity.id
_entity.type
_entity.pdbx_description
1 polymer ?
#
loop_
_entity_poly.entity_id
_entity_poly.type
_entity_poly.pdbx_seq_one_letter_code
_entity_poly.pdbx_strand_id
1 'polypeptide(L)'
;MKKFHNKQLQNIICSIIAIVMIFGVIATVAYAEVVQPDAFQKVVLQVISLTEQQRINFVNNVLDQITTENYKDYVDDAKAILGLSMSDSDMEKALKSYAYYPDTHKGTLKELIKIFELPSKQYDTSAFSDIEKRINFNITGDSNDSRGFKLFVEIFKAIRKFNNAPVFYDGSDDIYKLDITVQGNNTLKNEINALISSVESLTRKGINDFDSFTEYIENEINSNSYGQIYGLKVFLKDELGSSTYAGTLPEPSEIDPLQKVFLAIISLPQKDRKAFVENVLVKLTPDNYADYVYEAKKILGVTITDGQMKAALKVYASYSETYRAQIEGMILAFDLSAIKIDTSLFADLAADINFEVTGDANDDRGIKFVVNTLDWLSQFTGPIVFDGTEVPYKVDFRIQGNATMKRHLDGLIKLIKSLEKRGVTNFDSFLVLAEDIVNANDNIQIYNFKKLLRDLYGRSVYDGELPYPPVTPTPAPTSGGGSGGSGGSGGGSTATPAPTPTPTSTSIEEPTPSDVPAAPFNDIAGHWAEEFIAKLAARNVVSGYPDGSVKPDIEITRAEMAVIVVKSAGLEPVENVSLKFKDADQIPAWAAGYVQAGVEAGIIAGYEDNTFRPSRNLTREEMVVLIMKAYEFGAVENPEFSFIDASEIGDWSKPFVGKAVELGFVVGYPDNTFKPKKSVTRAEAFTVLWKAIEAKEAANAPAEEAEVAE
;
A
#
# COMPACT_ATOMS: atom_id res chain seq x y z
N MET A 1 27.68 -45.45 4.19
CA MET A 1 27.54 -44.21 4.97
C MET A 1 28.02 -42.96 4.22
N LYS A 2 29.26 -42.88 3.69
CA LYS A 2 29.71 -41.74 2.85
C LYS A 2 28.84 -41.46 1.59
N LYS A 3 28.35 -42.50 0.90
CA LYS A 3 27.40 -42.36 -0.24
C LYS A 3 26.00 -41.87 0.17
N PHE A 4 25.56 -42.14 1.39
CA PHE A 4 24.26 -41.70 1.91
C PHE A 4 24.31 -40.23 2.35
N HIS A 5 25.42 -39.81 2.97
CA HIS A 5 25.73 -38.40 3.22
C HIS A 5 25.79 -37.59 1.93
N ASN A 6 26.34 -38.15 0.84
CA ASN A 6 26.44 -37.44 -0.43
C ASN A 6 25.08 -37.24 -1.11
N LYS A 7 24.16 -38.23 -1.03
CA LYS A 7 22.80 -38.11 -1.60
C LYS A 7 21.90 -37.16 -0.79
N GLN A 8 22.05 -37.14 0.55
CA GLN A 8 21.40 -36.14 1.40
C GLN A 8 21.96 -34.73 1.14
N LEU A 9 23.29 -34.58 1.09
CA LEU A 9 23.96 -33.32 0.73
C LEU A 9 23.45 -32.80 -0.62
N GLN A 10 23.40 -33.68 -1.62
CA GLN A 10 22.90 -33.39 -2.96
C GLN A 10 21.41 -32.98 -2.97
N ASN A 11 20.55 -33.62 -2.17
CA ASN A 11 19.13 -33.24 -2.06
C ASN A 11 18.92 -31.86 -1.40
N ILE A 12 19.82 -31.44 -0.51
CA ILE A 12 19.75 -30.11 0.16
C ILE A 12 20.36 -29.04 -0.71
N ILE A 13 21.50 -29.33 -1.35
CA ILE A 13 22.08 -28.50 -2.41
C ILE A 13 20.98 -28.25 -3.45
N CYS A 14 20.16 -29.26 -3.78
CA CYS A 14 18.97 -29.09 -4.62
C CYS A 14 17.91 -28.16 -3.99
N SER A 15 17.47 -28.35 -2.74
CA SER A 15 16.53 -27.41 -2.08
C SER A 15 17.07 -25.97 -2.00
N ILE A 16 18.39 -25.80 -1.91
CA ILE A 16 19.09 -24.52 -1.82
C ILE A 16 19.29 -23.89 -3.19
N ILE A 17 19.49 -24.69 -4.22
CA ILE A 17 19.52 -24.24 -5.61
C ILE A 17 18.13 -23.75 -6.04
N ALA A 18 17.05 -24.23 -5.40
CA ALA A 18 15.70 -23.70 -5.60
C ALA A 18 15.57 -22.27 -5.03
N ILE A 19 16.24 -21.97 -3.90
CA ILE A 19 16.43 -20.59 -3.40
C ILE A 19 17.07 -19.75 -4.49
N VAL A 20 18.21 -20.22 -4.97
CA VAL A 20 19.13 -19.40 -5.76
C VAL A 20 18.59 -19.14 -7.18
N MET A 21 17.90 -20.12 -7.80
CA MET A 21 17.32 -19.93 -9.13
C MET A 21 15.99 -19.19 -9.15
N ILE A 22 15.28 -19.09 -8.02
CA ILE A 22 13.97 -18.42 -7.96
C ILE A 22 14.12 -16.98 -7.44
N PHE A 23 15.19 -16.65 -6.70
CA PHE A 23 15.46 -15.31 -6.18
C PHE A 23 16.02 -14.28 -7.20
N GLY A 24 15.74 -14.46 -8.49
CA GLY A 24 16.15 -13.48 -9.48
C GLY A 24 15.07 -12.44 -9.79
N VAL A 25 15.12 -11.34 -9.03
CA VAL A 25 14.81 -9.94 -9.38
C VAL A 25 13.58 -9.29 -8.73
N ILE A 26 13.89 -8.37 -7.80
CA ILE A 26 13.25 -7.08 -7.40
C ILE A 26 11.93 -7.14 -6.59
N ALA A 27 12.04 -6.78 -5.31
CA ALA A 27 11.43 -5.55 -4.80
C ALA A 27 12.53 -4.49 -4.65
N THR A 28 12.35 -3.33 -5.28
CA THR A 28 12.77 -2.06 -4.70
C THR A 28 11.50 -1.52 -4.10
N VAL A 29 11.61 -1.13 -2.84
CA VAL A 29 10.61 -0.52 -1.99
C VAL A 29 9.59 0.30 -2.81
N ALA A 30 8.30 -0.01 -2.61
CA ALA A 30 7.10 0.60 -3.20
C ALA A 30 6.54 -0.07 -4.48
N TYR A 31 5.26 -0.47 -4.39
CA TYR A 31 4.39 -1.04 -5.43
C TYR A 31 4.29 -0.19 -6.73
N ALA A 32 5.32 -0.12 -7.57
CA ALA A 32 5.19 0.59 -8.86
C ALA A 32 5.99 0.06 -10.05
N GLU A 33 7.03 -0.76 -9.86
CA GLU A 33 7.75 -1.34 -10.99
C GLU A 33 7.53 -2.84 -11.07
N VAL A 34 6.72 -3.25 -12.06
CA VAL A 34 6.52 -4.65 -12.40
C VAL A 34 7.80 -5.17 -13.03
N VAL A 35 8.75 -5.61 -12.21
CA VAL A 35 9.81 -6.48 -12.69
C VAL A 35 9.27 -7.90 -12.66
N GLN A 36 8.77 -8.34 -13.82
CA GLN A 36 8.27 -9.70 -13.98
C GLN A 36 9.42 -10.70 -13.73
N PRO A 37 9.15 -11.85 -13.09
CA PRO A 37 10.11 -12.93 -13.00
C PRO A 37 10.58 -13.28 -14.40
N ASP A 38 11.85 -13.64 -14.54
CA ASP A 38 12.31 -14.13 -15.82
C ASP A 38 11.52 -15.39 -16.20
N ALA A 39 11.39 -15.63 -17.50
CA ALA A 39 10.52 -16.70 -17.95
C ALA A 39 10.96 -18.08 -17.46
N PHE A 40 12.26 -18.27 -17.17
CA PHE A 40 12.80 -19.51 -16.65
C PHE A 40 12.36 -19.76 -15.19
N GLN A 41 12.32 -18.72 -14.37
CA GLN A 41 11.79 -18.79 -13.00
C GLN A 41 10.32 -19.18 -12.95
N LYS A 42 9.49 -18.59 -13.81
CA LYS A 42 8.07 -18.93 -13.90
C LYS A 42 7.89 -20.41 -14.23
N VAL A 43 8.72 -20.92 -15.13
CA VAL A 43 8.75 -22.36 -15.45
C VAL A 43 9.17 -23.17 -14.23
N VAL A 44 10.27 -22.84 -13.56
CA VAL A 44 10.75 -23.60 -12.39
C VAL A 44 9.70 -23.60 -11.26
N LEU A 45 9.11 -22.46 -10.93
CA LEU A 45 8.04 -22.32 -9.92
C LEU A 45 6.82 -23.19 -10.25
N GLN A 46 6.44 -23.26 -11.52
CA GLN A 46 5.40 -24.17 -11.93
C GLN A 46 5.84 -25.62 -11.77
N VAL A 47 7.02 -25.98 -12.28
CA VAL A 47 7.51 -27.36 -12.27
C VAL A 47 7.48 -27.90 -10.84
N ILE A 48 7.98 -27.15 -9.85
CA ILE A 48 8.00 -27.59 -8.44
C ILE A 48 6.62 -27.66 -7.77
N SER A 49 5.57 -27.17 -8.45
CA SER A 49 4.17 -27.31 -8.04
C SER A 49 3.49 -28.53 -8.67
N LEU A 50 4.14 -29.22 -9.61
CA LEU A 50 3.62 -30.43 -10.26
C LEU A 50 3.84 -31.67 -9.40
N THR A 51 3.15 -32.76 -9.75
CA THR A 51 3.40 -34.09 -9.16
C THR A 51 4.81 -34.60 -9.50
N GLU A 52 5.37 -35.46 -8.65
CA GLU A 52 6.69 -36.08 -8.86
C GLU A 52 6.84 -36.66 -10.28
N GLN A 53 5.84 -37.41 -10.77
CA GLN A 53 5.89 -38.01 -12.09
C GLN A 53 5.93 -36.96 -13.22
N GLN A 54 5.18 -35.86 -13.09
CA GLN A 54 5.21 -34.78 -14.07
C GLN A 54 6.55 -34.05 -14.07
N ARG A 55 7.16 -33.83 -12.89
CA ARG A 55 8.50 -33.25 -12.79
C ARG A 55 9.56 -34.13 -13.43
N ILE A 56 9.50 -35.45 -13.17
CA ILE A 56 10.37 -36.43 -13.81
C ILE A 56 10.20 -36.41 -15.33
N ASN A 57 8.96 -36.35 -15.82
CA ASN A 57 8.67 -36.27 -17.25
C ASN A 57 9.21 -34.98 -17.86
N PHE A 58 9.04 -33.83 -17.18
CA PHE A 58 9.58 -32.55 -17.63
C PHE A 58 11.10 -32.62 -17.81
N VAL A 59 11.81 -33.19 -16.83
CA VAL A 59 13.26 -33.31 -16.94
C VAL A 59 13.67 -34.24 -18.08
N ASN A 60 13.10 -35.45 -18.12
CA ASN A 60 13.57 -36.48 -19.05
C ASN A 60 13.20 -36.17 -20.50
N ASN A 61 12.03 -35.56 -20.73
CA ASN A 61 11.49 -35.33 -22.06
C ASN A 61 11.85 -33.94 -22.61
N VAL A 62 12.12 -32.96 -21.73
CA VAL A 62 12.45 -31.57 -22.13
C VAL A 62 13.90 -31.25 -21.77
N LEU A 63 14.21 -31.12 -20.47
CA LEU A 63 15.50 -30.57 -20.04
C LEU A 63 16.73 -31.44 -20.37
N ASP A 64 16.55 -32.76 -20.51
CA ASP A 64 17.60 -33.70 -20.93
C ASP A 64 17.87 -33.65 -22.44
N GLN A 65 16.95 -33.10 -23.23
CA GLN A 65 17.00 -33.14 -24.69
C GLN A 65 17.41 -31.81 -25.34
N ILE A 66 17.23 -30.70 -24.62
CA ILE A 66 17.49 -29.36 -25.14
C ILE A 66 18.97 -28.98 -25.19
N THR A 67 19.33 -28.32 -26.28
CA THR A 67 20.63 -27.74 -26.63
C THR A 67 20.43 -26.29 -27.05
N THR A 68 21.53 -25.54 -27.25
CA THR A 68 21.49 -24.17 -27.75
C THR A 68 20.93 -24.04 -29.18
N GLU A 69 20.80 -25.16 -29.90
CA GLU A 69 20.33 -25.22 -31.29
C GLU A 69 18.86 -25.63 -31.41
N ASN A 70 18.34 -26.48 -30.51
CA ASN A 70 17.02 -27.11 -30.65
C ASN A 70 15.98 -26.73 -29.56
N TYR A 71 16.32 -25.84 -28.62
CA TYR A 71 15.42 -25.51 -27.49
C TYR A 71 14.01 -25.05 -27.90
N LYS A 72 13.85 -24.50 -29.11
CA LYS A 72 12.54 -24.06 -29.65
C LYS A 72 11.60 -25.23 -29.95
N ASP A 73 12.15 -26.39 -30.32
CA ASP A 73 11.37 -27.56 -30.72
C ASP A 73 10.64 -28.20 -29.52
N TYR A 74 11.08 -27.87 -28.30
CA TYR A 74 10.55 -28.44 -27.06
C TYR A 74 9.54 -27.53 -26.33
N VAL A 75 9.14 -26.40 -26.93
CA VAL A 75 8.16 -25.47 -26.34
C VAL A 75 6.81 -26.16 -26.12
N ASP A 76 6.32 -26.90 -27.11
CA ASP A 76 5.02 -27.59 -27.03
C ASP A 76 5.04 -28.73 -26.00
N ASP A 77 6.11 -29.53 -25.98
CA ASP A 77 6.31 -30.62 -25.00
C ASP A 77 6.39 -30.08 -23.57
N ALA A 78 7.12 -28.97 -23.37
CA ALA A 78 7.21 -28.28 -22.08
C ALA A 78 5.83 -27.82 -21.61
N LYS A 79 5.05 -27.16 -22.49
CA LYS A 79 3.71 -26.66 -22.15
C LYS A 79 2.73 -27.80 -21.86
N ALA A 80 2.79 -28.90 -22.60
CA ALA A 80 1.92 -30.06 -22.40
C ALA A 80 2.10 -30.68 -21.01
N ILE A 81 3.33 -30.69 -20.48
CA ILE A 81 3.64 -31.22 -19.14
C ILE A 81 3.28 -30.20 -18.06
N LEU A 82 3.56 -28.92 -18.29
CA LEU A 82 3.42 -27.85 -17.30
C LEU A 82 1.98 -27.36 -17.10
N GLY A 83 1.11 -27.54 -18.10
CA GLY A 83 -0.29 -27.10 -18.04
C GLY A 83 -0.46 -25.58 -17.86
N LEU A 84 0.54 -24.79 -18.26
CA LEU A 84 0.66 -23.36 -17.93
C LEU A 84 -0.03 -22.41 -18.90
N SER A 85 -0.60 -21.34 -18.35
CA SER A 85 -1.03 -20.10 -19.02
C SER A 85 0.14 -19.19 -19.42
N MET A 86 1.30 -19.75 -19.78
CA MET A 86 2.46 -18.98 -20.26
C MET A 86 2.42 -18.81 -21.78
N SER A 87 2.87 -17.64 -22.27
CA SER A 87 3.01 -17.40 -23.71
C SER A 87 4.13 -18.27 -24.30
N ASP A 88 4.01 -18.62 -25.58
CA ASP A 88 5.06 -19.37 -26.29
C ASP A 88 6.39 -18.62 -26.27
N SER A 89 6.33 -17.28 -26.32
CA SER A 89 7.50 -16.41 -26.21
C SER A 89 8.21 -16.55 -24.87
N ASP A 90 7.46 -16.62 -23.77
CA ASP A 90 8.05 -16.77 -22.44
C ASP A 90 8.61 -18.19 -22.26
N MET A 91 7.87 -19.22 -22.69
CA MET A 91 8.39 -20.59 -22.66
C MET A 91 9.67 -20.74 -23.50
N GLU A 92 9.71 -20.14 -24.70
CA GLU A 92 10.92 -20.15 -25.53
C GLU A 92 12.09 -19.45 -24.83
N LYS A 93 11.87 -18.27 -24.22
CA LYS A 93 12.90 -17.56 -23.43
C LYS A 93 13.40 -18.42 -22.27
N ALA A 94 12.50 -19.11 -21.58
CA ALA A 94 12.83 -20.00 -20.47
C ALA A 94 13.76 -21.14 -20.91
N LEU A 95 13.35 -21.86 -21.97
CA LEU A 95 14.13 -22.98 -22.51
C LEU A 95 15.45 -22.50 -23.10
N LYS A 96 15.47 -21.32 -23.73
CA LYS A 96 16.71 -20.67 -24.17
C LYS A 96 17.65 -20.39 -23.00
N SER A 97 17.16 -19.76 -21.93
CA SER A 97 17.99 -19.49 -20.75
C SER A 97 18.61 -20.77 -20.20
N TYR A 98 17.82 -21.84 -20.05
CA TYR A 98 18.36 -23.13 -19.63
C TYR A 98 19.36 -23.72 -20.62
N ALA A 99 19.12 -23.65 -21.94
CA ALA A 99 20.02 -24.21 -22.93
C ALA A 99 21.44 -23.60 -22.85
N TYR A 100 21.52 -22.31 -22.53
CA TYR A 100 22.76 -21.56 -22.36
C TYR A 100 23.36 -21.64 -20.95
N TYR A 101 22.70 -22.30 -19.98
CA TYR A 101 23.30 -22.54 -18.67
C TYR A 101 24.57 -23.39 -18.77
N PRO A 102 25.60 -23.13 -17.93
CA PRO A 102 26.76 -24.01 -17.82
C PRO A 102 26.36 -25.45 -17.50
N ASP A 103 26.98 -26.43 -18.18
CA ASP A 103 26.65 -27.85 -18.00
C ASP A 103 26.88 -28.33 -16.57
N THR A 104 27.81 -27.70 -15.85
CA THR A 104 28.06 -27.92 -14.42
C THR A 104 26.83 -27.60 -13.54
N HIS A 105 25.92 -26.74 -13.98
CA HIS A 105 24.73 -26.33 -13.23
C HIS A 105 23.46 -27.09 -13.67
N LYS A 106 23.37 -27.48 -14.96
CA LYS A 106 22.22 -28.23 -15.50
C LYS A 106 21.96 -29.55 -14.79
N GLY A 107 23.02 -30.30 -14.46
CA GLY A 107 22.90 -31.59 -13.76
C GLY A 107 22.20 -31.46 -12.41
N THR A 108 22.61 -30.47 -11.61
CA THR A 108 22.07 -30.24 -10.27
C THR A 108 20.64 -29.71 -10.31
N LEU A 109 20.33 -28.81 -11.25
CA LEU A 109 18.97 -28.31 -11.47
C LEU A 109 17.98 -29.43 -11.84
N LYS A 110 18.40 -30.38 -12.67
CA LYS A 110 17.55 -31.50 -13.09
C LYS A 110 17.20 -32.43 -11.92
N GLU A 111 18.18 -32.76 -11.09
CA GLU A 111 17.94 -33.57 -9.89
C GLU A 111 17.04 -32.83 -8.89
N LEU A 112 17.20 -31.51 -8.77
CA LEU A 112 16.34 -30.67 -7.94
C LEU A 112 14.89 -30.73 -8.37
N ILE A 113 14.62 -30.48 -9.66
CA ILE A 113 13.26 -30.50 -10.19
C ILE A 113 12.57 -31.82 -9.87
N LYS A 114 13.29 -32.95 -9.98
CA LYS A 114 12.72 -34.27 -9.68
C LYS A 114 12.29 -34.39 -8.21
N ILE A 115 13.10 -33.87 -7.30
CA ILE A 115 12.98 -34.15 -5.86
C ILE A 115 12.19 -33.09 -5.09
N PHE A 116 12.29 -31.81 -5.46
CA PHE A 116 11.69 -30.71 -4.72
C PHE A 116 10.21 -30.53 -5.09
N GLU A 117 9.36 -30.46 -4.07
CA GLU A 117 7.91 -30.28 -4.20
C GLU A 117 7.43 -29.23 -3.21
N LEU A 118 6.63 -28.28 -3.68
CA LEU A 118 5.95 -27.35 -2.80
C LEU A 118 4.79 -28.04 -2.06
N PRO A 119 4.58 -27.73 -0.77
CA PRO A 119 3.50 -28.32 0.00
C PRO A 119 2.13 -27.91 -0.56
N SER A 120 1.21 -28.88 -0.61
CA SER A 120 -0.20 -28.63 -0.94
C SER A 120 -0.95 -27.92 0.19
N LYS A 121 -0.43 -27.97 1.43
CA LYS A 121 -0.97 -27.26 2.59
C LYS A 121 -0.97 -25.74 2.32
N GLN A 122 -2.06 -25.08 2.73
CA GLN A 122 -2.11 -23.62 2.84
C GLN A 122 -1.63 -23.20 4.22
N TYR A 123 -0.85 -22.12 4.26
CA TYR A 123 -0.42 -21.51 5.52
C TYR A 123 -1.45 -20.47 5.94
N ASP A 124 -1.77 -20.43 7.23
CA ASP A 124 -2.50 -19.33 7.81
C ASP A 124 -1.51 -18.19 8.06
N THR A 125 -1.60 -17.17 7.22
CA THR A 125 -0.72 -15.99 7.24
C THR A 125 -1.47 -14.74 7.64
N SER A 126 -2.70 -14.87 8.19
CA SER A 126 -3.56 -13.74 8.55
C SER A 126 -2.87 -12.74 9.49
N ALA A 127 -2.07 -13.23 10.45
CA ALA A 127 -1.32 -12.39 11.40
C ALA A 127 -0.07 -11.72 10.81
N PHE A 128 0.33 -12.05 9.58
CA PHE A 128 1.54 -11.52 8.93
C PHE A 128 1.38 -11.41 7.40
N SER A 129 0.17 -11.02 6.94
CA SER A 129 -0.18 -11.09 5.52
C SER A 129 0.67 -10.18 4.62
N ASP A 130 1.17 -9.07 5.14
CA ASP A 130 1.98 -8.13 4.35
C ASP A 130 3.40 -8.64 4.16
N ILE A 131 3.95 -9.29 5.20
CA ILE A 131 5.20 -10.04 5.07
C ILE A 131 5.05 -11.15 4.02
N GLU A 132 3.93 -11.89 4.04
CA GLU A 132 3.66 -12.95 3.07
C GLU A 132 3.58 -12.41 1.63
N LYS A 133 2.82 -11.34 1.40
CA LYS A 133 2.73 -10.65 0.11
C LYS A 133 4.07 -10.14 -0.38
N ARG A 134 4.89 -9.53 0.49
CA ARG A 134 6.24 -9.06 0.14
C ARG A 134 7.15 -10.21 -0.26
N ILE A 135 7.13 -11.31 0.48
CA ILE A 135 7.91 -12.51 0.16
C ILE A 135 7.41 -13.14 -1.15
N ASN A 136 6.09 -13.25 -1.34
CA ASN A 136 5.48 -13.72 -2.59
C ASN A 136 5.94 -12.89 -3.77
N PHE A 137 5.83 -11.56 -3.67
CA PHE A 137 6.25 -10.64 -4.72
C PHE A 137 7.74 -10.75 -5.00
N ASN A 138 8.59 -10.77 -3.97
CA ASN A 138 10.04 -10.91 -4.12
C ASN A 138 10.47 -12.22 -4.82
N ILE A 139 9.67 -13.27 -4.73
CA ILE A 139 9.99 -14.60 -5.27
C ILE A 139 9.28 -14.89 -6.60
N THR A 140 8.06 -14.38 -6.78
CA THR A 140 7.17 -14.74 -7.90
C THR A 140 6.76 -13.55 -8.76
N GLY A 141 7.11 -12.33 -8.37
CA GLY A 141 6.65 -11.09 -8.98
C GLY A 141 5.14 -10.83 -8.87
N ASP A 142 4.40 -11.66 -8.14
CA ASP A 142 2.99 -11.51 -7.83
C ASP A 142 2.79 -11.65 -6.32
N SER A 143 2.31 -10.59 -5.67
CA SER A 143 2.07 -10.59 -4.22
C SER A 143 1.02 -11.62 -3.78
N ASN A 144 0.15 -12.06 -4.70
CA ASN A 144 -0.92 -13.01 -4.42
C ASN A 144 -0.53 -14.47 -4.71
N ASP A 145 0.64 -14.71 -5.28
CA ASP A 145 1.12 -16.05 -5.57
C ASP A 145 1.82 -16.68 -4.35
N SER A 146 1.02 -17.32 -3.50
CA SER A 146 1.45 -18.02 -2.27
C SER A 146 2.57 -19.05 -2.45
N ARG A 147 2.90 -19.45 -3.70
CA ARG A 147 4.06 -20.32 -3.96
C ARG A 147 5.36 -19.69 -3.49
N GLY A 148 5.47 -18.36 -3.49
CA GLY A 148 6.66 -17.66 -3.03
C GLY A 148 6.93 -17.89 -1.55
N PHE A 149 5.96 -17.58 -0.70
CA PHE A 149 6.08 -17.80 0.74
C PHE A 149 6.21 -19.29 1.09
N LYS A 150 5.53 -20.18 0.37
CA LYS A 150 5.73 -21.63 0.53
C LYS A 150 7.16 -22.06 0.27
N LEU A 151 7.75 -21.54 -0.79
CA LEU A 151 9.15 -21.78 -1.11
C LEU A 151 10.04 -21.28 0.04
N PHE A 152 9.84 -20.04 0.51
CA PHE A 152 10.56 -19.47 1.66
C PHE A 152 10.53 -20.40 2.88
N VAL A 153 9.37 -20.94 3.25
CA VAL A 153 9.26 -21.86 4.39
C VAL A 153 10.02 -23.16 4.15
N GLU A 154 9.86 -23.79 2.99
CA GLU A 154 10.52 -25.07 2.68
C GLU A 154 12.05 -24.96 2.60
N ILE A 155 12.56 -23.79 2.21
CA ILE A 155 13.98 -23.46 2.23
C ILE A 155 14.54 -23.58 3.65
N PHE A 156 13.92 -22.90 4.60
CA PHE A 156 14.41 -22.89 5.97
C PHE A 156 14.18 -24.23 6.67
N LYS A 157 13.14 -24.99 6.30
CA LYS A 157 13.00 -26.41 6.69
C LYS A 157 14.17 -27.25 6.19
N ALA A 158 14.61 -27.06 4.94
CA ALA A 158 15.72 -27.80 4.38
C ALA A 158 17.04 -27.47 5.09
N ILE A 159 17.31 -26.18 5.33
CA ILE A 159 18.48 -25.73 6.10
C ILE A 159 18.47 -26.35 7.50
N ARG A 160 17.32 -26.35 8.19
CA ARG A 160 17.20 -26.89 9.55
C ARG A 160 17.50 -28.38 9.66
N LYS A 161 17.21 -29.18 8.62
CA LYS A 161 17.53 -30.61 8.61
C LYS A 161 19.04 -30.88 8.75
N PHE A 162 19.90 -29.91 8.42
CA PHE A 162 21.36 -30.07 8.38
C PHE A 162 22.13 -29.03 9.20
N ASN A 163 21.40 -28.09 9.81
CA ASN A 163 21.93 -27.20 10.80
C ASN A 163 21.36 -27.56 12.17
N ASN A 164 22.21 -27.98 13.11
CA ASN A 164 21.74 -28.31 14.46
C ASN A 164 21.42 -27.06 15.29
N ALA A 165 22.08 -25.94 14.98
CA ALA A 165 21.79 -24.66 15.58
C ALA A 165 20.44 -24.10 15.09
N PRO A 166 19.79 -23.24 15.88
CA PRO A 166 18.67 -22.43 15.43
C PRO A 166 19.06 -21.60 14.19
N VAL A 167 18.05 -21.23 13.41
CA VAL A 167 18.23 -20.40 12.21
C VAL A 167 17.64 -19.02 12.40
N PHE A 168 16.60 -18.90 13.22
CA PHE A 168 15.94 -17.63 13.52
C PHE A 168 16.19 -17.22 14.97
N TYR A 169 16.36 -15.92 15.18
CA TYR A 169 16.65 -15.33 16.47
C TYR A 169 15.82 -14.04 16.66
N ASP A 170 15.63 -13.66 17.92
CA ASP A 170 15.26 -12.26 18.20
C ASP A 170 16.41 -11.37 17.73
N GLY A 171 16.07 -10.18 17.21
CA GLY A 171 17.05 -9.23 16.71
C GLY A 171 18.07 -8.85 17.80
N SER A 172 19.34 -8.81 17.41
CA SER A 172 20.44 -8.55 18.32
C SER A 172 20.42 -7.12 18.88
N ASP A 173 20.07 -6.14 18.05
CA ASP A 173 19.93 -4.72 18.45
C ASP A 173 18.49 -4.37 18.88
N ASP A 174 17.50 -5.04 18.30
CA ASP A 174 16.08 -4.87 18.61
C ASP A 174 15.41 -6.25 18.69
N ILE A 175 15.09 -6.67 19.92
CA ILE A 175 14.52 -7.99 20.19
C ILE A 175 13.16 -8.22 19.50
N TYR A 176 12.47 -7.15 19.11
CA TYR A 176 11.19 -7.23 18.39
C TYR A 176 11.38 -7.53 16.90
N LYS A 177 12.57 -7.26 16.34
CA LYS A 177 12.97 -7.64 14.97
C LYS A 177 13.44 -9.09 14.88
N LEU A 178 13.53 -9.61 13.66
CA LEU A 178 13.99 -10.95 13.34
C LEU A 178 15.42 -10.92 12.82
N ASP A 179 16.29 -11.75 13.40
CA ASP A 179 17.61 -12.07 12.83
C ASP A 179 17.59 -13.50 12.27
N ILE A 180 18.26 -13.72 11.15
CA ILE A 180 18.41 -15.00 10.46
C ILE A 180 19.91 -15.32 10.41
N THR A 181 20.31 -16.45 10.98
CA THR A 181 21.73 -16.84 11.01
C THR A 181 21.91 -18.33 10.89
N VAL A 182 22.85 -18.77 10.07
CA VAL A 182 23.24 -20.19 9.96
C VAL A 182 24.65 -20.38 10.54
N GLN A 183 24.71 -20.82 11.80
CA GLN A 183 25.98 -21.05 12.51
C GLN A 183 26.43 -22.51 12.45
N GLY A 184 27.74 -22.75 12.37
CA GLY A 184 28.34 -24.06 12.65
C GLY A 184 28.42 -25.06 11.50
N ASN A 185 27.98 -24.70 10.28
CA ASN A 185 28.09 -25.56 9.09
C ASN A 185 28.74 -24.81 7.90
N ASN A 186 30.07 -24.60 7.99
CA ASN A 186 30.82 -23.87 6.97
C ASN A 186 30.80 -24.53 5.59
N THR A 187 30.69 -25.86 5.52
CA THR A 187 30.57 -26.58 4.24
C THR A 187 29.27 -26.20 3.54
N LEU A 188 28.14 -26.28 4.25
CA LEU A 188 26.83 -25.87 3.73
C LEU A 188 26.84 -24.40 3.32
N LYS A 189 27.37 -23.52 4.18
CA LYS A 189 27.47 -22.08 3.90
C LYS A 189 28.30 -21.78 2.65
N ASN A 190 29.46 -22.43 2.48
CA ASN A 190 30.31 -22.24 1.30
C ASN A 190 29.63 -22.73 0.02
N GLU A 191 28.89 -23.85 0.08
CA GLU A 191 28.10 -24.34 -1.06
C GLU A 191 26.99 -23.36 -1.42
N ILE A 192 26.26 -22.83 -0.42
CA ILE A 192 25.24 -21.78 -0.65
C ILE A 192 25.87 -20.52 -1.27
N ASN A 193 27.00 -20.06 -0.75
CA ASN A 193 27.69 -18.86 -1.25
C ASN A 193 28.09 -19.01 -2.72
N ALA A 194 28.69 -20.15 -3.08
CA ALA A 194 29.10 -20.43 -4.46
C ALA A 194 27.91 -20.41 -5.43
N LEU A 195 26.74 -20.87 -4.96
CA LEU A 195 25.51 -20.85 -5.73
C LEU A 195 24.97 -19.42 -5.88
N ILE A 196 24.85 -18.66 -4.78
CA ILE A 196 24.37 -17.26 -4.82
C ILE A 196 25.22 -16.42 -5.77
N SER A 197 26.55 -16.54 -5.67
CA SER A 197 27.50 -15.87 -6.57
C SER A 197 27.35 -16.26 -8.05
N SER A 198 26.72 -17.40 -8.37
CA SER A 198 26.50 -17.85 -9.75
C SER A 198 25.24 -17.26 -10.41
N VAL A 199 24.42 -16.51 -9.65
CA VAL A 199 23.16 -15.93 -10.11
C VAL A 199 23.30 -14.44 -10.35
N GLU A 200 23.40 -14.09 -11.63
CA GLU A 200 23.66 -12.71 -12.09
C GLU A 200 22.63 -11.69 -11.60
N SER A 201 21.37 -12.09 -11.38
CA SER A 201 20.33 -11.22 -10.83
C SER A 201 20.56 -10.86 -9.37
N LEU A 202 21.11 -11.77 -8.57
CA LEU A 202 21.49 -11.53 -7.16
C LEU A 202 22.77 -10.70 -7.08
N THR A 203 23.78 -11.04 -7.89
CA THR A 203 25.04 -10.30 -7.97
C THR A 203 24.82 -8.84 -8.38
N ARG A 204 23.92 -8.57 -9.34
CA ARG A 204 23.54 -7.18 -9.73
C ARG A 204 22.95 -6.35 -8.58
N LYS A 205 22.41 -7.00 -7.55
CA LYS A 205 21.83 -6.37 -6.35
C LYS A 205 22.82 -6.29 -5.18
N GLY A 206 24.06 -6.72 -5.36
CA GLY A 206 25.05 -6.78 -4.28
C GLY A 206 24.88 -7.99 -3.34
N ILE A 207 23.96 -8.91 -3.64
CA ILE A 207 23.77 -10.16 -2.88
C ILE A 207 24.72 -11.20 -3.48
N ASN A 208 25.85 -11.40 -2.82
CA ASN A 208 26.95 -12.22 -3.34
C ASN A 208 27.16 -13.51 -2.54
N ASP A 209 26.57 -13.61 -1.37
CA ASP A 209 26.69 -14.73 -0.45
C ASP A 209 25.43 -14.89 0.40
N PHE A 210 25.42 -15.92 1.24
CA PHE A 210 24.28 -16.23 2.08
C PHE A 210 24.00 -15.17 3.14
N ASP A 211 25.02 -14.47 3.63
CA ASP A 211 24.84 -13.46 4.68
C ASP A 211 24.17 -12.21 4.10
N SER A 212 24.63 -11.73 2.94
CA SER A 212 23.97 -10.64 2.20
C SER A 212 22.55 -11.02 1.76
N PHE A 213 22.28 -12.30 1.51
CA PHE A 213 20.93 -12.79 1.23
C PHE A 213 20.03 -12.75 2.47
N THR A 214 20.50 -13.23 3.62
CA THR A 214 19.71 -13.19 4.85
C THR A 214 19.46 -11.76 5.30
N GLU A 215 20.45 -10.87 5.18
CA GLU A 215 20.31 -9.44 5.47
C GLU A 215 19.23 -8.79 4.59
N TYR A 216 19.18 -9.12 3.29
CA TYR A 216 18.11 -8.63 2.40
C TYR A 216 16.71 -9.06 2.88
N ILE A 217 16.55 -10.34 3.24
CA ILE A 217 15.27 -10.88 3.71
C ILE A 217 14.89 -10.31 5.08
N GLU A 218 15.85 -10.16 5.98
CA GLU A 218 15.68 -9.51 7.27
C GLU A 218 15.19 -8.09 7.09
N ASN A 219 15.80 -7.30 6.19
CA ASN A 219 15.37 -5.93 5.92
C ASN A 219 13.92 -5.89 5.38
N GLU A 220 13.56 -6.79 4.47
CA GLU A 220 12.20 -6.90 3.97
C GLU A 220 11.21 -7.24 5.10
N ILE A 221 11.51 -8.22 5.95
CA ILE A 221 10.66 -8.62 7.08
C ILE A 221 10.57 -7.50 8.13
N ASN A 222 11.71 -6.95 8.53
CA ASN A 222 11.85 -5.98 9.62
C ASN A 222 11.39 -4.57 9.22
N SER A 223 11.03 -4.34 7.94
CA SER A 223 10.35 -3.13 7.48
C SER A 223 8.84 -3.13 7.73
N ASN A 224 8.28 -4.24 8.21
CA ASN A 224 6.85 -4.37 8.54
C ASN A 224 6.59 -4.04 10.02
N SER A 225 5.31 -3.93 10.38
CA SER A 225 4.91 -3.70 11.77
C SER A 225 5.40 -4.81 12.69
N TYR A 226 5.61 -4.49 13.97
CA TYR A 226 6.03 -5.52 14.92
C TYR A 226 4.96 -6.59 15.13
N GLY A 227 3.67 -6.27 14.98
CA GLY A 227 2.60 -7.26 14.97
C GLY A 227 2.80 -8.32 13.88
N GLN A 228 3.10 -7.90 12.65
CA GLN A 228 3.42 -8.79 11.54
C GLN A 228 4.67 -9.63 11.84
N ILE A 229 5.74 -9.00 12.35
CA ILE A 229 6.98 -9.70 12.69
C ILE A 229 6.75 -10.74 13.78
N TYR A 230 5.98 -10.40 14.83
CA TYR A 230 5.61 -11.33 15.89
C TYR A 230 4.78 -12.50 15.35
N GLY A 231 3.77 -12.23 14.52
CA GLY A 231 2.97 -13.24 13.85
C GLY A 231 3.83 -14.22 13.05
N LEU A 232 4.78 -13.70 12.27
CA LEU A 232 5.75 -14.52 11.53
C LEU A 232 6.61 -15.34 12.48
N LYS A 233 7.15 -14.76 13.56
CA LYS A 233 8.01 -15.48 14.52
C LYS A 233 7.28 -16.64 15.18
N VAL A 234 6.01 -16.45 15.57
CA VAL A 234 5.14 -17.51 16.11
C VAL A 234 4.94 -18.61 15.06
N PHE A 235 4.57 -18.23 13.84
CA PHE A 235 4.41 -19.17 12.73
C PHE A 235 5.69 -19.97 12.46
N LEU A 236 6.85 -19.32 12.38
CA LEU A 236 8.14 -19.98 12.12
C LEU A 236 8.50 -20.96 13.23
N LYS A 237 8.28 -20.58 14.51
CA LYS A 237 8.51 -21.47 15.65
C LYS A 237 7.61 -22.71 15.59
N ASP A 238 6.36 -22.56 15.19
CA ASP A 238 5.39 -23.65 15.14
C ASP A 238 5.60 -24.55 13.90
N GLU A 239 5.77 -23.96 12.73
CA GLU A 239 5.90 -24.68 11.45
C GLU A 239 7.29 -25.31 11.27
N LEU A 240 8.36 -24.69 11.78
CA LEU A 240 9.73 -25.21 11.70
C LEU A 240 10.18 -25.93 12.97
N GLY A 241 9.38 -25.87 14.03
CA GLY A 241 9.67 -26.45 15.34
C GLY A 241 10.51 -25.56 16.25
N SER A 242 10.31 -25.71 17.56
CA SER A 242 10.91 -24.87 18.61
C SER A 242 12.44 -24.82 18.62
N SER A 243 13.10 -25.81 18.02
CA SER A 243 14.56 -25.86 17.90
C SER A 243 15.13 -25.03 16.74
N THR A 244 14.26 -24.44 15.92
CA THR A 244 14.63 -23.63 14.74
C THR A 244 14.62 -22.14 15.06
N TYR A 245 13.86 -21.73 16.07
CA TYR A 245 13.78 -20.38 16.58
C TYR A 245 14.40 -20.29 17.97
N ALA A 246 15.39 -19.42 18.16
CA ALA A 246 15.99 -19.15 19.46
C ALA A 246 15.80 -17.68 19.82
N GLY A 247 14.73 -17.42 20.54
CA GLY A 247 14.41 -16.11 21.09
C GLY A 247 13.37 -16.23 22.19
N THR A 248 13.12 -15.12 22.84
CA THR A 248 12.11 -14.93 23.87
C THR A 248 10.71 -14.79 23.28
N LEU A 249 10.58 -14.50 21.98
CA LEU A 249 9.32 -14.10 21.33
C LEU A 249 8.67 -12.94 22.10
N PRO A 250 9.38 -11.81 22.24
CA PRO A 250 8.87 -10.71 23.01
C PRO A 250 7.63 -10.19 22.28
N GLU A 251 6.49 -10.26 22.96
CA GLU A 251 5.25 -9.70 22.42
C GLU A 251 5.46 -8.18 22.32
N PRO A 252 5.35 -7.57 21.12
CA PRO A 252 5.48 -6.11 20.95
C PRO A 252 4.59 -5.32 21.91
N SER A 253 3.50 -5.96 22.32
CA SER A 253 2.45 -5.52 23.22
C SER A 253 2.48 -6.17 24.62
N GLU A 254 3.65 -6.48 25.19
CA GLU A 254 3.80 -6.61 26.66
C GLU A 254 3.51 -5.26 27.35
N ILE A 255 2.25 -4.83 27.27
CA ILE A 255 1.73 -3.54 27.65
C ILE A 255 1.65 -3.48 29.17
N ASP A 256 2.13 -2.37 29.72
CA ASP A 256 2.10 -2.11 31.16
C ASP A 256 0.66 -2.32 31.68
N PRO A 257 0.47 -3.05 32.79
CA PRO A 257 -0.86 -3.24 33.35
C PRO A 257 -1.64 -1.94 33.56
N LEU A 258 -0.96 -0.82 33.86
CA LEU A 258 -1.56 0.50 33.96
C LEU A 258 -2.14 0.99 32.64
N GLN A 259 -1.45 0.78 31.50
CA GLN A 259 -1.97 1.12 30.18
C GLN A 259 -3.21 0.29 29.86
N LYS A 260 -3.22 -1.02 30.15
CA LYS A 260 -4.41 -1.88 29.96
C LYS A 260 -5.61 -1.38 30.77
N VAL A 261 -5.37 -1.01 32.03
CA VAL A 261 -6.41 -0.44 32.90
C VAL A 261 -6.87 0.92 32.35
N PHE A 262 -5.95 1.81 31.98
CA PHE A 262 -6.28 3.13 31.46
C PHE A 262 -7.16 3.06 30.20
N LEU A 263 -6.78 2.26 29.21
CA LEU A 263 -7.55 2.04 27.98
C LEU A 263 -8.95 1.49 28.29
N ALA A 264 -9.06 0.57 29.24
CA ALA A 264 -10.34 0.04 29.67
C ALA A 264 -11.20 1.12 30.33
N ILE A 265 -10.62 2.01 31.15
CA ILE A 265 -11.37 3.11 31.78
C ILE A 265 -11.88 4.08 30.71
N ILE A 266 -11.03 4.59 29.81
CA ILE A 266 -11.43 5.63 28.82
C ILE A 266 -12.43 5.12 27.78
N SER A 267 -12.64 3.81 27.71
CA SER A 267 -13.66 3.17 26.87
C SER A 267 -15.02 3.05 27.56
N LEU A 268 -15.11 3.36 28.86
CA LEU A 268 -16.37 3.36 29.58
C LEU A 268 -17.21 4.63 29.30
N PRO A 269 -18.54 4.54 29.45
CA PRO A 269 -19.39 5.73 29.51
C PRO A 269 -18.90 6.72 30.58
N GLN A 270 -19.07 8.01 30.33
CA GLN A 270 -18.59 9.08 31.22
C GLN A 270 -18.97 8.88 32.70
N LYS A 271 -20.19 8.39 32.97
CA LYS A 271 -20.66 8.08 34.34
C LYS A 271 -19.73 7.10 35.06
N ASP A 272 -19.31 6.04 34.38
CA ASP A 272 -18.53 4.96 34.98
C ASP A 272 -17.04 5.36 35.07
N ARG A 273 -16.55 6.16 34.12
CA ARG A 273 -15.22 6.81 34.23
C ARG A 273 -15.12 7.68 35.46
N LYS A 274 -16.13 8.53 35.68
CA LYS A 274 -16.23 9.38 36.87
C LYS A 274 -16.30 8.54 38.15
N ALA A 275 -17.11 7.48 38.16
CA ALA A 275 -17.18 6.56 39.29
C ALA A 275 -15.82 5.89 39.56
N PHE A 276 -15.07 5.50 38.53
CA PHE A 276 -13.74 4.91 38.68
C PHE A 276 -12.77 5.91 39.32
N VAL A 277 -12.73 7.14 38.82
CA VAL A 277 -11.86 8.20 39.37
C VAL A 277 -12.21 8.47 40.84
N GLU A 278 -13.48 8.74 41.15
CA GLU A 278 -13.93 9.16 42.49
C GLU A 278 -13.87 8.03 43.53
N ASN A 279 -14.19 6.80 43.13
CA ASN A 279 -14.28 5.67 44.07
C ASN A 279 -13.02 4.83 44.17
N VAL A 280 -12.15 4.90 43.16
CA VAL A 280 -10.90 4.12 43.11
C VAL A 280 -9.72 5.09 43.17
N LEU A 281 -9.43 5.81 42.07
CA LEU A 281 -8.14 6.48 41.89
C LEU A 281 -7.82 7.55 42.94
N VAL A 282 -8.78 8.42 43.25
CA VAL A 282 -8.61 9.52 44.22
C VAL A 282 -8.34 9.01 45.64
N LYS A 283 -8.74 7.77 45.96
CA LYS A 283 -8.60 7.18 47.31
C LYS A 283 -7.37 6.29 47.46
N LEU A 284 -6.61 6.07 46.39
CA LEU A 284 -5.43 5.21 46.41
C LEU A 284 -4.25 5.85 47.15
N THR A 285 -3.53 5.01 47.89
CA THR A 285 -2.23 5.28 48.48
C THR A 285 -1.29 4.09 48.22
N PRO A 286 0.04 4.27 48.36
CA PRO A 286 0.98 3.16 48.28
C PRO A 286 0.71 2.00 49.25
N ASP A 287 -0.05 2.24 50.33
CA ASP A 287 -0.33 1.25 51.36
C ASP A 287 -1.65 0.50 51.15
N ASN A 288 -2.62 1.09 50.44
CA ASN A 288 -3.99 0.55 50.34
C ASN A 288 -4.38 0.07 48.94
N TYR A 289 -3.51 0.19 47.93
CA TYR A 289 -3.88 -0.06 46.53
C TYR A 289 -4.45 -1.45 46.26
N ALA A 290 -4.05 -2.46 47.03
CA ALA A 290 -4.51 -3.83 46.87
C ALA A 290 -5.99 -4.00 47.25
N ASP A 291 -6.50 -3.18 48.18
CA ASP A 291 -7.87 -3.27 48.68
C ASP A 291 -8.90 -2.79 47.64
N TYR A 292 -8.45 -1.96 46.70
CA TYR A 292 -9.28 -1.36 45.65
C TYR A 292 -9.41 -2.22 44.39
N VAL A 293 -8.71 -3.36 44.31
CA VAL A 293 -8.75 -4.25 43.13
C VAL A 293 -10.19 -4.71 42.83
N TYR A 294 -10.96 -5.07 43.87
CA TYR A 294 -12.33 -5.52 43.71
C TYR A 294 -13.24 -4.41 43.16
N GLU A 295 -13.22 -3.22 43.76
CA GLU A 295 -14.09 -2.11 43.33
C GLU A 295 -13.71 -1.62 41.93
N ALA A 296 -12.41 -1.58 41.59
CA ALA A 296 -11.93 -1.25 40.25
C ALA A 296 -12.49 -2.21 39.19
N LYS A 297 -12.39 -3.52 39.44
CA LYS A 297 -12.91 -4.53 38.51
C LYS A 297 -14.43 -4.52 38.40
N LYS A 298 -15.14 -4.21 39.48
CA LYS A 298 -16.60 -4.09 39.47
C LYS A 298 -17.06 -2.98 38.52
N ILE A 299 -16.32 -1.89 38.41
CA ILE A 299 -16.62 -0.78 37.50
C ILE A 299 -16.19 -1.12 36.06
N LEU A 300 -15.00 -1.70 35.88
CA LEU A 300 -14.43 -2.01 34.56
C LEU A 300 -15.02 -3.23 33.86
N GLY A 301 -15.58 -4.19 34.62
CA GLY A 301 -15.93 -5.51 34.11
C GLY A 301 -14.79 -6.54 34.23
N VAL A 302 -15.05 -7.78 33.81
CA VAL A 302 -14.21 -8.98 34.12
C VAL A 302 -13.04 -9.24 33.16
N THR A 303 -12.61 -8.27 32.36
CA THR A 303 -11.57 -8.49 31.33
C THR A 303 -10.13 -8.42 31.84
N ILE A 304 -9.88 -7.77 32.99
CA ILE A 304 -8.53 -7.60 33.56
C ILE A 304 -8.31 -8.58 34.72
N THR A 305 -7.15 -9.26 34.74
CA THR A 305 -6.82 -10.19 35.84
C THR A 305 -6.53 -9.44 37.15
N ASP A 306 -6.73 -10.09 38.30
CA ASP A 306 -6.45 -9.47 39.61
C ASP A 306 -4.98 -9.06 39.74
N GLY A 307 -4.07 -9.87 39.20
CA GLY A 307 -2.64 -9.56 39.17
C GLY A 307 -2.33 -8.30 38.37
N GLN A 308 -2.89 -8.17 37.16
CA GLN A 308 -2.74 -6.98 36.32
C GLN A 308 -3.36 -5.74 36.97
N MET A 309 -4.59 -5.86 37.48
CA MET A 309 -5.25 -4.75 38.18
C MET A 309 -4.42 -4.29 39.37
N LYS A 310 -3.98 -5.23 40.21
CA LYS A 310 -3.15 -4.92 41.38
C LYS A 310 -1.84 -4.25 40.98
N ALA A 311 -1.18 -4.73 39.92
CA ALA A 311 0.05 -4.12 39.42
C ALA A 311 -0.20 -2.69 38.92
N ALA A 312 -1.25 -2.47 38.14
CA ALA A 312 -1.66 -1.15 37.65
C ALA A 312 -1.91 -0.16 38.78
N LEU A 313 -2.75 -0.53 39.74
CA LEU A 313 -3.08 0.33 40.89
C LEU A 313 -1.84 0.62 41.74
N LYS A 314 -0.93 -0.34 41.88
CA LYS A 314 0.36 -0.15 42.57
C LYS A 314 1.22 0.91 41.88
N VAL A 315 1.35 0.80 40.56
CA VAL A 315 2.13 1.76 39.76
C VAL A 315 1.51 3.15 39.87
N TYR A 316 0.19 3.25 39.66
CA TYR A 316 -0.54 4.51 39.78
C TYR A 316 -0.36 5.17 41.15
N ALA A 317 -0.52 4.40 42.24
CA ALA A 317 -0.39 4.88 43.60
C ALA A 317 1.02 5.37 43.96
N SER A 318 2.04 4.94 43.21
CA SER A 318 3.43 5.38 43.40
C SER A 318 3.74 6.76 42.81
N TYR A 319 2.84 7.30 41.99
CA TYR A 319 3.03 8.60 41.37
C TYR A 319 2.72 9.79 42.30
N SER A 320 3.26 10.96 41.96
CA SER A 320 2.98 12.20 42.67
C SER A 320 1.50 12.61 42.56
N GLU A 321 1.01 13.37 43.54
CA GLU A 321 -0.36 13.90 43.53
C GLU A 321 -0.67 14.71 42.27
N THR A 322 0.26 15.57 41.85
CA THR A 322 0.13 16.36 40.62
C THR A 322 -0.05 15.46 39.38
N TYR A 323 0.70 14.36 39.29
CA TYR A 323 0.63 13.45 38.14
C TYR A 323 -0.65 12.62 38.13
N ARG A 324 -1.09 12.17 39.31
CA ARG A 324 -2.37 11.48 39.48
C ARG A 324 -3.53 12.36 39.04
N ALA A 325 -3.54 13.64 39.45
CA ALA A 325 -4.55 14.60 39.01
C ALA A 325 -4.55 14.82 37.48
N GLN A 326 -3.38 14.80 36.83
CA GLN A 326 -3.29 14.88 35.37
C GLN A 326 -3.90 13.64 34.69
N ILE A 327 -3.57 12.43 35.17
CA ILE A 327 -4.16 11.19 34.65
C ILE A 327 -5.69 11.19 34.86
N GLU A 328 -6.17 11.59 36.04
CA GLU A 328 -7.60 11.67 36.35
C GLU A 328 -8.32 12.64 35.41
N GLY A 329 -7.73 13.82 35.16
CA GLY A 329 -8.25 14.78 34.19
C GLY A 329 -8.31 14.21 32.78
N MET A 330 -7.25 13.52 32.32
CA MET A 330 -7.23 12.84 31.03
C MET A 330 -8.30 11.75 30.93
N ILE A 331 -8.47 10.93 31.97
CA ILE A 331 -9.51 9.88 32.00
C ILE A 331 -10.89 10.46 31.77
N LEU A 332 -11.18 11.61 32.37
CA LEU A 332 -12.48 12.27 32.25
C LEU A 332 -12.66 12.96 30.88
N ALA A 333 -11.58 13.48 30.29
CA ALA A 333 -11.60 14.16 29.01
C ALA A 333 -11.69 13.19 27.81
N PHE A 334 -11.00 12.04 27.85
CA PHE A 334 -10.91 11.11 26.72
C PHE A 334 -12.07 10.11 26.71
N ASP A 335 -13.09 10.36 25.88
CA ASP A 335 -14.22 9.43 25.67
C ASP A 335 -14.07 8.61 24.39
N LEU A 336 -13.63 7.35 24.52
CA LEU A 336 -13.57 6.45 23.36
C LEU A 336 -14.92 5.80 23.03
N SER A 337 -15.89 5.83 23.95
CA SER A 337 -17.19 5.17 23.76
C SER A 337 -18.07 5.88 22.72
N ALA A 338 -17.83 7.18 22.51
CA ALA A 338 -18.55 7.99 21.54
C ALA A 338 -17.98 7.90 20.11
N ILE A 339 -16.76 7.40 19.95
CA ILE A 339 -16.04 7.43 18.67
C ILE A 339 -16.39 6.19 17.84
N LYS A 340 -16.79 6.42 16.59
CA LYS A 340 -17.01 5.38 15.59
C LYS A 340 -16.04 5.61 14.44
N ILE A 341 -15.25 4.60 14.12
CA ILE A 341 -14.29 4.63 13.02
C ILE A 341 -14.60 3.44 12.13
N ASP A 342 -14.83 3.67 10.84
CA ASP A 342 -14.87 2.62 9.83
C ASP A 342 -13.45 2.37 9.35
N THR A 343 -12.92 1.18 9.66
CA THR A 343 -11.57 0.76 9.29
C THR A 343 -11.53 -0.14 8.08
N SER A 344 -12.66 -0.40 7.41
CA SER A 344 -12.76 -1.41 6.34
C SER A 344 -11.79 -1.18 5.18
N LEU A 345 -11.47 0.08 4.88
CA LEU A 345 -10.54 0.47 3.82
C LEU A 345 -9.07 0.52 4.25
N PHE A 346 -8.79 0.38 5.54
CA PHE A 346 -7.43 0.33 6.10
C PHE A 346 -7.35 -0.67 7.27
N ALA A 347 -7.93 -1.87 7.09
CA ALA A 347 -8.10 -2.84 8.16
C ALA A 347 -6.77 -3.37 8.72
N ASP A 348 -5.75 -3.50 7.88
CA ASP A 348 -4.43 -4.01 8.28
C ASP A 348 -3.68 -2.97 9.11
N LEU A 349 -3.68 -1.71 8.68
CA LEU A 349 -3.12 -0.60 9.46
C LEU A 349 -3.87 -0.40 10.78
N ALA A 350 -5.19 -0.53 10.78
CA ALA A 350 -5.98 -0.47 12.00
C ALA A 350 -5.64 -1.63 12.95
N ALA A 351 -5.46 -2.84 12.41
CA ALA A 351 -5.06 -4.03 13.17
C ALA A 351 -3.66 -3.86 13.79
N ASP A 352 -2.70 -3.31 13.05
CA ASP A 352 -1.38 -2.97 13.55
C ASP A 352 -1.44 -1.94 14.69
N ILE A 353 -2.18 -0.86 14.49
CA ILE A 353 -2.40 0.16 15.54
C ILE A 353 -3.07 -0.46 16.77
N ASN A 354 -4.11 -1.28 16.58
CA ASN A 354 -4.81 -1.95 17.66
C ASN A 354 -3.88 -2.87 18.44
N PHE A 355 -3.07 -3.66 17.74
CA PHE A 355 -2.12 -4.57 18.35
C PHE A 355 -1.07 -3.82 19.18
N GLU A 356 -0.50 -2.74 18.64
CA GLU A 356 0.50 -1.93 19.36
C GLU A 356 -0.08 -1.27 20.63
N VAL A 357 -1.33 -0.83 20.59
CA VAL A 357 -1.95 -0.10 21.70
C VAL A 357 -2.55 -1.03 22.76
N THR A 358 -3.15 -2.15 22.35
CA THR A 358 -3.98 -3.00 23.21
C THR A 358 -3.41 -4.41 23.42
N GLY A 359 -2.55 -4.86 22.50
CA GLY A 359 -2.07 -6.25 22.40
C GLY A 359 -3.03 -7.21 21.74
N ASP A 360 -4.11 -6.69 21.16
CA ASP A 360 -5.04 -7.46 20.34
C ASP A 360 -5.35 -6.67 19.07
N ALA A 361 -5.01 -7.24 17.91
CA ALA A 361 -5.26 -6.65 16.60
C ALA A 361 -6.75 -6.37 16.35
N ASN A 362 -7.65 -7.12 17.01
CA ASN A 362 -9.10 -7.02 16.84
C ASN A 362 -9.75 -6.05 17.84
N ASP A 363 -8.97 -5.50 18.78
CA ASP A 363 -9.48 -4.59 19.79
C ASP A 363 -9.45 -3.13 19.29
N ASP A 364 -10.57 -2.71 18.70
CA ASP A 364 -10.77 -1.40 18.08
C ASP A 364 -10.59 -0.19 19.01
N ARG A 365 -10.43 -0.42 20.33
CA ARG A 365 -10.06 0.63 21.29
C ARG A 365 -8.71 1.26 20.94
N GLY A 366 -7.80 0.53 20.32
CA GLY A 366 -6.49 1.05 19.95
C GLY A 366 -6.57 2.17 18.90
N ILE A 367 -7.21 1.91 17.76
CA ILE A 367 -7.37 2.90 16.69
C ILE A 367 -8.22 4.09 17.16
N LYS A 368 -9.26 3.86 17.96
CA LYS A 368 -10.05 4.94 18.59
C LYS A 368 -9.18 5.81 19.49
N PHE A 369 -8.34 5.19 20.32
CA PHE A 369 -7.42 5.92 21.19
C PHE A 369 -6.46 6.79 20.39
N VAL A 370 -5.82 6.25 19.35
CA VAL A 370 -4.88 6.99 18.51
C VAL A 370 -5.58 8.17 17.81
N VAL A 371 -6.68 7.92 17.12
CA VAL A 371 -7.40 8.96 16.38
C VAL A 371 -7.90 10.08 17.31
N ASN A 372 -8.44 9.73 18.48
CA ASN A 372 -8.85 10.73 19.48
C ASN A 372 -7.65 11.52 20.03
N THR A 373 -6.51 10.85 20.21
CA THR A 373 -5.29 11.51 20.70
C THR A 373 -4.76 12.51 19.68
N LEU A 374 -4.81 12.19 18.38
CA LEU A 374 -4.43 13.10 17.30
C LEU A 374 -5.33 14.35 17.30
N ASP A 375 -6.65 14.17 17.39
CA ASP A 375 -7.60 15.29 17.51
C ASP A 375 -7.32 16.14 18.76
N TRP A 376 -7.24 15.51 19.93
CA TRP A 376 -7.01 16.21 21.19
C TRP A 376 -5.69 17.01 21.18
N LEU A 377 -4.59 16.42 20.71
CA LEU A 377 -3.31 17.12 20.60
C LEU A 377 -3.40 18.31 19.65
N SER A 378 -4.10 18.14 18.53
CA SER A 378 -4.20 19.16 17.50
C SER A 378 -4.83 20.47 18.00
N GLN A 379 -5.72 20.39 18.98
CA GLN A 379 -6.35 21.55 19.62
C GLN A 379 -5.33 22.45 20.36
N PHE A 380 -4.15 21.93 20.69
CA PHE A 380 -3.10 22.67 21.42
C PHE A 380 -1.85 22.97 20.59
N THR A 381 -1.64 22.23 19.50
CA THR A 381 -0.43 22.30 18.68
C THR A 381 -0.69 22.64 17.22
N GLY A 382 -1.95 22.76 16.79
CA GLY A 382 -2.29 22.74 15.38
C GLY A 382 -2.09 21.35 14.77
N PRO A 383 -2.01 21.26 13.42
CA PRO A 383 -1.94 19.98 12.72
C PRO A 383 -0.73 19.17 13.18
N ILE A 384 -0.94 17.87 13.34
CA ILE A 384 0.08 16.94 13.84
C ILE A 384 0.47 15.90 12.79
N VAL A 385 -0.37 15.68 11.78
CA VAL A 385 -0.14 14.73 10.70
C VAL A 385 0.12 15.50 9.40
N PHE A 386 1.23 15.19 8.74
CA PHE A 386 1.63 15.79 7.48
C PHE A 386 1.90 14.70 6.44
N ASP A 387 2.04 15.10 5.18
CA ASP A 387 2.61 14.21 4.18
C ASP A 387 4.10 14.03 4.42
N GLY A 388 4.55 12.80 4.18
CA GLY A 388 5.96 12.43 4.20
C GLY A 388 6.74 13.31 3.23
N THR A 389 7.88 13.81 3.70
CA THR A 389 8.74 14.73 2.94
C THR A 389 9.31 14.09 1.67
N GLU A 390 9.62 12.80 1.72
CA GLU A 390 10.22 12.06 0.60
C GLU A 390 9.19 11.27 -0.21
N VAL A 391 8.16 10.75 0.47
CA VAL A 391 7.12 9.91 -0.14
C VAL A 391 5.75 10.45 0.27
N PRO A 392 5.01 11.12 -0.63
CA PRO A 392 3.74 11.78 -0.28
C PRO A 392 2.67 10.83 0.31
N TYR A 393 2.77 9.52 0.06
CA TYR A 393 1.88 8.52 0.66
C TYR A 393 2.17 8.23 2.13
N LYS A 394 3.41 8.41 2.57
CA LYS A 394 3.81 8.22 3.97
C LYS A 394 3.33 9.39 4.81
N VAL A 395 3.13 9.17 6.10
CA VAL A 395 2.83 10.23 7.07
C VAL A 395 4.12 10.76 7.67
N ASP A 396 4.10 12.00 8.09
CA ASP A 396 5.12 12.56 8.97
C ASP A 396 4.39 13.17 10.17
N PHE A 397 4.75 12.74 11.39
CA PHE A 397 4.14 13.25 12.60
C PHE A 397 5.01 14.35 13.23
N ARG A 398 4.45 15.56 13.37
CA ARG A 398 5.18 16.72 13.93
C ARG A 398 4.31 17.54 14.85
N ILE A 399 4.88 18.04 15.95
CA ILE A 399 4.23 19.09 16.74
C ILE A 399 4.68 20.46 16.23
N GLN A 400 3.71 21.32 15.90
CA GLN A 400 3.99 22.74 15.63
C GLN A 400 3.86 23.56 16.92
N GLY A 401 4.96 24.17 17.36
CA GLY A 401 4.96 25.08 18.49
C GLY A 401 4.57 24.44 19.84
N ASN A 402 4.36 25.28 20.87
CA ASN A 402 4.00 24.87 22.23
C ASN A 402 5.05 24.04 23.01
N ALA A 403 6.24 24.65 23.23
CA ALA A 403 7.33 24.05 23.99
C ALA A 403 6.96 23.63 25.43
N THR A 404 5.93 24.24 26.03
CA THR A 404 5.44 23.84 27.36
C THR A 404 4.69 22.53 27.28
N MET A 405 3.76 22.37 26.32
CA MET A 405 3.07 21.11 26.10
C MET A 405 4.05 19.99 25.76
N LYS A 406 4.99 20.24 24.84
CA LYS A 406 6.03 19.27 24.49
C LYS A 406 6.81 18.77 25.71
N ARG A 407 7.18 19.68 26.62
CA ARG A 407 7.87 19.31 27.88
C ARG A 407 7.00 18.43 28.78
N HIS A 408 5.69 18.67 28.82
CA HIS A 408 4.76 17.82 29.57
C HIS A 408 4.67 16.42 28.93
N LEU A 409 4.55 16.34 27.59
CA LEU A 409 4.54 15.09 26.84
C LEU A 409 5.85 14.30 27.01
N ASP A 410 7.01 14.96 26.94
CA ASP A 410 8.32 14.36 27.23
C ASP A 410 8.37 13.76 28.65
N GLY A 411 7.74 14.44 29.61
CA GLY A 411 7.58 13.96 30.98
C GLY A 411 6.72 12.70 31.06
N LEU A 412 5.59 12.65 30.34
CA LEU A 412 4.71 11.48 30.28
C LEU A 412 5.43 10.27 29.66
N ILE A 413 6.12 10.46 28.54
CA ILE A 413 6.81 9.37 27.82
C ILE A 413 7.85 8.68 28.69
N LYS A 414 8.65 9.45 29.45
CA LYS A 414 9.67 8.91 30.36
C LYS A 414 9.10 8.04 31.50
N LEU A 415 7.80 8.13 31.75
CA LEU A 415 7.14 7.37 32.80
C LEU A 415 6.62 6.01 32.30
N ILE A 416 6.58 5.80 30.98
CA ILE A 416 6.18 4.56 30.33
C ILE A 416 7.44 3.71 30.06
N LYS A 417 7.88 2.96 31.06
CA LYS A 417 9.14 2.19 31.00
C LYS A 417 9.20 1.15 29.87
N SER A 418 8.06 0.69 29.37
CA SER A 418 8.01 -0.19 28.20
C SER A 418 8.48 0.50 26.91
N LEU A 419 8.23 1.80 26.77
CA LEU A 419 8.67 2.61 25.62
C LEU A 419 10.19 2.85 25.62
N GLU A 420 10.79 3.02 26.80
CA GLU A 420 12.25 3.20 26.94
C GLU A 420 13.02 1.99 26.37
N LYS A 421 12.50 0.76 26.57
CA LYS A 421 13.09 -0.45 25.99
C LYS A 421 13.04 -0.49 24.46
N ARG A 422 12.14 0.28 23.85
CA ARG A 422 11.99 0.45 22.40
C ARG A 422 12.74 1.67 21.87
N GLY A 423 13.65 2.25 22.66
CA GLY A 423 14.42 3.45 22.27
C GLY A 423 13.65 4.75 22.36
N VAL A 424 12.41 4.74 22.85
CA VAL A 424 11.56 5.92 22.97
C VAL A 424 11.82 6.61 24.32
N THR A 425 12.46 7.78 24.27
CA THR A 425 12.94 8.50 25.46
C THR A 425 12.32 9.89 25.65
N ASN A 426 11.60 10.36 24.63
CA ASN A 426 10.92 11.65 24.58
C ASN A 426 9.79 11.60 23.54
N PHE A 427 9.00 12.66 23.45
CA PHE A 427 7.84 12.69 22.57
C PHE A 427 8.23 12.66 21.08
N ASP A 428 9.36 13.24 20.67
CA ASP A 428 9.80 13.18 19.26
C ASP A 428 10.14 11.74 18.87
N SER A 429 10.90 11.03 19.70
CA SER A 429 11.17 9.59 19.47
C SER A 429 9.91 8.73 19.51
N PHE A 430 8.86 9.17 20.22
CA PHE A 430 7.57 8.52 20.20
C PHE A 430 6.82 8.77 18.89
N LEU A 431 6.87 10.00 18.35
CA LEU A 431 6.32 10.31 17.04
C LEU A 431 7.04 9.53 15.93
N VAL A 432 8.37 9.37 16.01
CA VAL A 432 9.12 8.50 15.09
C VAL A 432 8.62 7.06 15.16
N LEU A 433 8.44 6.51 16.36
CA LEU A 433 7.88 5.17 16.50
C LEU A 433 6.47 5.05 15.90
N ALA A 434 5.60 6.04 16.14
CA ALA A 434 4.26 6.08 15.57
C ALA A 434 4.30 6.20 14.04
N GLU A 435 5.21 7.01 13.52
CA GLU A 435 5.47 7.17 12.10
C GLU A 435 5.90 5.84 11.47
N ASP A 436 6.88 5.15 12.06
CA ASP A 436 7.37 3.85 11.58
C ASP A 436 6.25 2.81 11.51
N ILE A 437 5.37 2.76 12.52
CA ILE A 437 4.22 1.84 12.53
C ILE A 437 3.25 2.14 11.38
N VAL A 438 2.86 3.40 11.20
CA VAL A 438 1.93 3.78 10.12
C VAL A 438 2.60 3.60 8.76
N ASN A 439 3.87 3.98 8.62
CA ASN A 439 4.61 3.94 7.37
C ASN A 439 5.10 2.55 6.97
N ALA A 440 5.07 1.57 7.87
CA ALA A 440 5.30 0.16 7.53
C ALA A 440 4.19 -0.43 6.64
N ASN A 441 3.01 0.18 6.66
CA ASN A 441 1.82 -0.31 5.95
C ASN A 441 1.81 0.09 4.45
N ASP A 442 0.98 -0.62 3.69
CA ASP A 442 0.79 -0.37 2.27
C ASP A 442 0.22 1.03 2.01
N ASN A 443 0.66 1.67 0.93
CA ASN A 443 0.29 3.05 0.61
C ASN A 443 -1.24 3.26 0.53
N ILE A 444 -2.01 2.22 0.18
CA ILE A 444 -3.47 2.32 0.09
C ILE A 444 -4.11 2.40 1.48
N GLN A 445 -3.57 1.65 2.44
CA GLN A 445 -3.98 1.69 3.85
C GLN A 445 -3.68 3.07 4.43
N ILE A 446 -2.46 3.58 4.18
CA ILE A 446 -2.04 4.90 4.67
C ILE A 446 -2.86 6.02 4.02
N TYR A 447 -3.12 5.94 2.71
CA TYR A 447 -3.99 6.88 2.02
C TYR A 447 -5.40 6.91 2.64
N ASN A 448 -6.01 5.75 2.88
CA ASN A 448 -7.35 5.67 3.46
C ASN A 448 -7.36 6.15 4.92
N PHE A 449 -6.28 5.94 5.68
CA PHE A 449 -6.12 6.50 7.02
C PHE A 449 -6.00 8.03 7.00
N LYS A 450 -5.18 8.60 6.10
CA LYS A 450 -5.08 10.05 5.89
C LYS A 450 -6.43 10.65 5.48
N LYS A 451 -7.15 9.98 4.59
CA LYS A 451 -8.50 10.36 4.16
C LYS A 451 -9.47 10.36 5.33
N LEU A 452 -9.45 9.33 6.18
CA LEU A 452 -10.27 9.31 7.40
C LEU A 452 -9.96 10.53 8.29
N LEU A 453 -8.67 10.81 8.55
CA LEU A 453 -8.29 11.96 9.38
C LEU A 453 -8.76 13.28 8.77
N ARG A 454 -8.65 13.41 7.44
CA ARG A 454 -9.16 14.54 6.67
C ARG A 454 -10.67 14.69 6.79
N ASP A 455 -11.42 13.60 6.65
CA ASP A 455 -12.87 13.59 6.62
C ASP A 455 -13.45 13.88 8.02
N LEU A 456 -12.81 13.39 9.09
CA LEU A 456 -13.27 13.58 10.46
C LEU A 456 -12.91 14.95 11.04
N TYR A 457 -11.69 15.45 10.77
CA TYR A 457 -11.14 16.62 11.47
C TYR A 457 -10.65 17.73 10.52
N GLY A 458 -10.60 17.49 9.22
CA GLY A 458 -10.13 18.48 8.25
C GLY A 458 -8.64 18.82 8.43
N ARG A 459 -8.28 20.08 8.16
CA ARG A 459 -6.90 20.58 8.32
C ARG A 459 -6.45 20.68 9.76
N SER A 460 -7.33 20.58 10.76
CA SER A 460 -6.92 20.73 12.15
C SER A 460 -5.97 19.62 12.59
N VAL A 461 -6.16 18.39 12.10
CA VAL A 461 -5.34 17.22 12.45
C VAL A 461 -4.34 16.87 11.34
N TYR A 462 -4.81 16.82 10.10
CA TYR A 462 -4.00 16.43 8.94
C TYR A 462 -3.84 17.59 7.96
N ASP A 463 -2.60 18.03 7.75
CA ASP A 463 -2.25 19.11 6.84
C ASP A 463 -1.34 18.62 5.71
N GLY A 464 -1.91 17.76 4.86
CA GLY A 464 -1.29 17.28 3.62
C GLY A 464 -2.22 17.35 2.41
N GLU A 465 -1.66 17.34 1.21
CA GLU A 465 -2.44 17.17 -0.02
C GLU A 465 -2.64 15.66 -0.22
N LEU A 466 -3.87 15.16 -0.05
CA LEU A 466 -4.17 13.73 -0.22
C LEU A 466 -3.58 13.26 -1.57
N PRO A 467 -2.59 12.35 -1.57
CA PRO A 467 -1.99 11.86 -2.80
C PRO A 467 -3.03 11.06 -3.60
N TYR A 468 -2.86 10.97 -4.92
CA TYR A 468 -3.72 10.11 -5.76
C TYR A 468 -3.83 8.70 -5.15
N PRO A 469 -4.98 7.99 -5.11
CA PRO A 469 -5.02 6.67 -4.49
C PRO A 469 -4.07 5.67 -5.21
N PRO A 470 -3.24 4.90 -4.50
CA PRO A 470 -2.38 3.92 -5.16
C PRO A 470 -3.21 2.93 -5.97
N VAL A 471 -2.84 2.71 -7.23
CA VAL A 471 -3.49 1.69 -8.07
C VAL A 471 -3.20 0.30 -7.49
N THR A 472 -4.23 -0.48 -7.22
CA THR A 472 -4.08 -1.91 -6.95
C THR A 472 -3.76 -2.63 -8.27
N PRO A 473 -2.75 -3.53 -8.31
CA PRO A 473 -2.51 -4.36 -9.48
C PRO A 473 -3.76 -5.19 -9.75
N THR A 474 -4.42 -4.93 -10.89
CA THR A 474 -5.51 -5.79 -11.34
C THR A 474 -4.88 -7.09 -11.85
N PRO A 475 -5.26 -8.28 -11.34
CA PRO A 475 -4.80 -9.53 -11.92
C PRO A 475 -5.26 -9.60 -13.38
N ALA A 476 -4.37 -10.02 -14.27
CA ALA A 476 -4.70 -10.20 -15.68
C ALA A 476 -5.93 -11.10 -15.82
N PRO A 477 -6.93 -10.73 -16.65
CA PRO A 477 -8.15 -11.52 -16.79
C PRO A 477 -7.79 -12.91 -17.27
N THR A 478 -8.10 -13.92 -16.46
CA THR A 478 -8.06 -15.32 -16.86
C THR A 478 -9.09 -15.53 -17.97
N SER A 479 -8.59 -15.79 -19.18
CA SER A 479 -9.43 -16.12 -20.34
C SER A 479 -10.08 -17.49 -20.15
N GLY A 480 -11.24 -17.52 -19.49
CA GLY A 480 -12.14 -18.67 -19.46
C GLY A 480 -13.22 -18.51 -20.52
N GLY A 481 -13.00 -19.08 -21.71
CA GLY A 481 -14.04 -19.21 -22.74
C GLY A 481 -15.04 -20.33 -22.39
N GLY A 482 -16.34 -20.07 -22.52
CA GLY A 482 -17.35 -21.10 -22.34
C GLY A 482 -18.83 -20.67 -22.25
N SER A 483 -19.36 -20.10 -23.34
CA SER A 483 -20.71 -20.28 -23.90
C SER A 483 -21.98 -20.46 -23.03
N GLY A 484 -22.93 -19.51 -23.19
CA GLY A 484 -24.29 -19.83 -23.65
C GLY A 484 -25.44 -19.90 -22.62
N GLY A 485 -26.38 -18.95 -22.68
CA GLY A 485 -27.71 -19.11 -22.06
C GLY A 485 -28.53 -17.83 -21.92
N SER A 486 -29.33 -17.52 -22.94
CA SER A 486 -30.35 -16.45 -22.95
C SER A 486 -31.62 -16.86 -22.19
N GLY A 487 -32.27 -15.94 -21.48
CA GLY A 487 -33.66 -16.11 -21.02
C GLY A 487 -34.18 -15.11 -19.98
N GLY A 488 -34.97 -14.11 -20.42
CA GLY A 488 -36.33 -13.86 -19.89
C GLY A 488 -36.56 -12.98 -18.63
N SER A 489 -36.86 -11.70 -18.88
CA SER A 489 -38.04 -10.89 -18.45
C SER A 489 -38.79 -11.11 -17.11
N GLY A 490 -39.08 -9.98 -16.44
CA GLY A 490 -40.18 -9.74 -15.46
C GLY A 490 -39.66 -9.06 -14.18
N GLY A 491 -40.01 -7.84 -13.77
CA GLY A 491 -41.24 -7.06 -13.91
C GLY A 491 -41.97 -7.03 -12.55
N GLY A 492 -41.96 -5.90 -11.81
CA GLY A 492 -42.82 -5.73 -10.63
C GLY A 492 -42.38 -4.66 -9.62
N SER A 493 -42.93 -3.44 -9.75
CA SER A 493 -42.94 -2.39 -8.73
C SER A 493 -43.88 -2.72 -7.57
N THR A 494 -43.55 -2.29 -6.34
CA THR A 494 -44.55 -1.79 -5.37
C THR A 494 -43.94 -0.88 -4.30
N ALA A 495 -44.38 0.38 -4.35
CA ALA A 495 -44.84 1.30 -3.30
C ALA A 495 -44.15 1.38 -1.90
N THR A 496 -43.65 2.58 -1.64
CA THR A 496 -43.41 3.23 -0.34
C THR A 496 -44.73 3.64 0.34
N PRO A 497 -44.75 3.76 1.68
CA PRO A 497 -45.47 4.86 2.33
C PRO A 497 -44.56 5.71 3.25
N ALA A 498 -44.84 7.01 3.25
CA ALA A 498 -44.14 8.08 3.96
C ALA A 498 -44.59 8.25 5.44
N PRO A 499 -43.75 8.86 6.33
CA PRO A 499 -44.15 9.29 7.67
C PRO A 499 -44.73 10.72 7.71
N THR A 500 -45.55 11.00 8.74
CA THR A 500 -46.16 12.32 9.09
C THR A 500 -45.44 12.92 10.33
N PRO A 501 -45.70 14.18 10.74
CA PRO A 501 -44.82 15.35 10.61
C PRO A 501 -44.09 15.78 11.91
N THR A 502 -43.12 16.66 11.72
CA THR A 502 -42.31 17.43 12.69
C THR A 502 -43.13 18.30 13.66
N PRO A 503 -42.52 18.76 14.76
CA PRO A 503 -42.55 20.19 15.08
C PRO A 503 -41.15 20.82 15.16
N THR A 504 -41.04 21.94 14.44
CA THR A 504 -39.92 22.87 14.30
C THR A 504 -39.75 23.79 15.52
N SER A 505 -38.53 24.30 15.75
CA SER A 505 -38.11 25.69 16.08
C SER A 505 -36.95 25.67 17.11
N THR A 506 -35.80 26.35 16.97
CA THR A 506 -35.38 27.52 16.17
C THR A 506 -33.86 27.48 15.98
N SER A 507 -33.37 27.83 14.79
CA SER A 507 -31.96 27.95 14.41
C SER A 507 -31.32 29.26 14.91
N ILE A 508 -30.00 29.18 15.14
CA ILE A 508 -29.06 30.29 15.04
C ILE A 508 -28.25 29.98 13.78
N GLU A 509 -28.15 30.93 12.85
CA GLU A 509 -27.64 30.72 11.48
C GLU A 509 -26.29 31.43 11.31
N GLU A 510 -25.25 30.67 10.95
CA GLU A 510 -24.01 31.09 10.23
C GLU A 510 -23.15 29.84 9.93
N PRO A 511 -22.32 29.81 8.87
CA PRO A 511 -22.60 29.98 7.45
C PRO A 511 -22.72 28.61 6.73
N THR A 512 -23.46 28.58 5.63
CA THR A 512 -23.63 27.40 4.76
C THR A 512 -22.33 26.98 4.06
N PRO A 513 -22.02 25.66 4.01
CA PRO A 513 -21.00 25.14 3.10
C PRO A 513 -21.47 25.33 1.66
N SER A 514 -20.60 25.79 0.77
CA SER A 514 -20.89 25.93 -0.66
C SER A 514 -21.49 24.63 -1.21
N ASP A 515 -22.70 24.75 -1.77
CA ASP A 515 -23.42 23.70 -2.49
C ASP A 515 -22.55 23.08 -3.59
N VAL A 516 -21.99 21.89 -3.34
CA VAL A 516 -21.50 21.02 -4.41
C VAL A 516 -22.69 20.14 -4.83
N PRO A 517 -23.19 20.24 -6.08
CA PRO A 517 -24.28 19.40 -6.54
C PRO A 517 -23.89 17.91 -6.49
N ALA A 518 -24.79 17.05 -6.04
CA ALA A 518 -24.64 15.60 -6.19
C ALA A 518 -24.42 15.26 -7.67
N ALA A 519 -23.34 14.56 -7.98
CA ALA A 519 -22.98 14.24 -9.34
C ALA A 519 -24.00 13.26 -9.98
N PRO A 520 -24.35 13.42 -11.26
CA PRO A 520 -25.41 12.63 -11.89
C PRO A 520 -24.98 11.22 -12.33
N PHE A 521 -23.78 10.74 -11.96
CA PHE A 521 -23.21 9.49 -12.48
C PHE A 521 -23.23 8.36 -11.45
N ASN A 522 -23.53 7.15 -11.91
CA ASN A 522 -23.72 5.97 -11.05
C ASN A 522 -22.41 5.25 -10.67
N ASP A 523 -21.29 5.57 -11.31
CA ASP A 523 -20.03 4.85 -11.23
C ASP A 523 -18.88 5.67 -10.62
N ILE A 524 -19.21 6.78 -9.95
CA ILE A 524 -18.22 7.65 -9.31
C ILE A 524 -18.33 7.75 -7.79
N ALA A 525 -19.36 7.16 -7.18
CA ALA A 525 -19.51 7.19 -5.72
C ALA A 525 -18.31 6.51 -5.05
N GLY A 526 -17.55 7.28 -4.25
CA GLY A 526 -16.33 6.82 -3.59
C GLY A 526 -15.09 6.77 -4.51
N HIS A 527 -15.22 7.18 -5.78
CA HIS A 527 -14.12 7.28 -6.72
C HIS A 527 -13.30 8.56 -6.45
N TRP A 528 -11.98 8.51 -6.54
CA TRP A 528 -11.11 9.65 -6.17
C TRP A 528 -11.33 10.90 -7.03
N ALA A 529 -11.76 10.73 -8.28
CA ALA A 529 -12.09 11.83 -9.18
C ALA A 529 -13.55 12.30 -9.06
N GLU A 530 -14.35 11.76 -8.12
CA GLU A 530 -15.77 12.07 -7.97
C GLU A 530 -16.02 13.58 -7.94
N GLU A 531 -15.30 14.30 -7.09
CA GLU A 531 -15.44 15.76 -6.93
C GLU A 531 -15.15 16.50 -8.24
N PHE A 532 -14.03 16.20 -8.91
CA PHE A 532 -13.64 16.85 -10.16
C PHE A 532 -14.64 16.57 -11.28
N ILE A 533 -15.12 15.33 -11.36
CA ILE A 533 -16.14 14.90 -12.32
C ILE A 533 -17.46 15.62 -12.04
N ALA A 534 -17.88 15.69 -10.77
CA ALA A 534 -19.09 16.38 -10.36
C ALA A 534 -19.05 17.85 -10.76
N LYS A 535 -17.93 18.53 -10.50
CA LYS A 535 -17.73 19.94 -10.82
C LYS A 535 -17.71 20.20 -12.33
N LEU A 536 -17.06 19.33 -13.11
CA LEU A 536 -17.11 19.42 -14.58
C LEU A 536 -18.50 19.13 -15.14
N ALA A 537 -19.25 18.21 -14.54
CA ALA A 537 -20.63 17.91 -14.92
C ALA A 537 -21.56 19.08 -14.62
N ALA A 538 -21.41 19.71 -13.45
CA ALA A 538 -22.16 20.90 -13.06
C ALA A 538 -21.95 22.07 -14.04
N ARG A 539 -20.79 22.14 -14.68
CA ARG A 539 -20.46 23.12 -15.73
C ARG A 539 -20.83 22.67 -17.14
N ASN A 540 -21.58 21.57 -17.27
CA ASN A 540 -21.94 20.95 -18.55
C ASN A 540 -20.74 20.58 -19.42
N VAL A 541 -19.53 20.44 -18.86
CA VAL A 541 -18.34 20.04 -19.63
C VAL A 541 -18.37 18.54 -19.92
N VAL A 542 -18.81 17.75 -18.94
CA VAL A 542 -18.92 16.28 -19.04
C VAL A 542 -20.37 15.85 -18.87
N SER A 543 -20.87 14.99 -19.77
CA SER A 543 -22.26 14.51 -19.75
C SER A 543 -22.41 13.00 -19.56
N GLY A 544 -21.30 12.26 -19.44
CA GLY A 544 -21.30 10.80 -19.30
C GLY A 544 -21.86 10.05 -20.50
N TYR A 545 -22.18 8.78 -20.29
CA TYR A 545 -22.76 7.86 -21.26
C TYR A 545 -24.28 7.72 -21.03
N PRO A 546 -25.05 7.26 -22.04
CA PRO A 546 -26.50 7.08 -21.92
C PRO A 546 -26.93 6.10 -20.80
N ASP A 547 -26.03 5.25 -20.34
CA ASP A 547 -26.25 4.31 -19.22
C ASP A 547 -26.10 4.95 -17.84
N GLY A 548 -25.86 6.27 -17.77
CA GLY A 548 -25.68 7.02 -16.53
C GLY A 548 -24.28 6.91 -15.93
N SER A 549 -23.32 6.32 -16.63
CA SER A 549 -21.93 6.19 -16.19
C SER A 549 -21.03 7.28 -16.81
N VAL A 550 -19.85 7.49 -16.26
CA VAL A 550 -18.79 8.32 -16.87
C VAL A 550 -17.52 7.54 -17.20
N LYS A 551 -17.41 6.30 -16.70
CA LYS A 551 -16.35 5.32 -16.88
C LYS A 551 -14.97 5.90 -16.53
N PRO A 552 -14.76 6.35 -15.29
CA PRO A 552 -13.60 7.15 -14.91
C PRO A 552 -12.25 6.47 -15.18
N ASP A 553 -12.19 5.15 -15.10
CA ASP A 553 -10.95 4.36 -15.27
C ASP A 553 -10.66 3.92 -16.71
N ILE A 554 -11.53 4.22 -17.68
CA ILE A 554 -11.27 3.92 -19.09
C ILE A 554 -10.35 4.99 -19.69
N GLU A 555 -9.45 4.57 -20.58
CA GLU A 555 -8.59 5.46 -21.35
C GLU A 555 -9.41 6.42 -22.22
N ILE A 556 -9.06 7.71 -22.22
CA ILE A 556 -9.77 8.72 -23.00
C ILE A 556 -9.21 8.82 -24.42
N THR A 557 -10.10 8.85 -25.41
CA THR A 557 -9.69 9.05 -26.80
C THR A 557 -9.36 10.52 -27.08
N ARG A 558 -8.54 10.76 -28.10
CA ARG A 558 -8.18 12.12 -28.53
C ARG A 558 -9.38 12.94 -28.99
N ALA A 559 -10.38 12.31 -29.62
CA ALA A 559 -11.63 12.99 -30.00
C ALA A 559 -12.46 13.41 -28.77
N GLU A 560 -12.57 12.56 -27.75
CA GLU A 560 -13.29 12.89 -26.52
C GLU A 560 -12.61 14.03 -25.76
N MET A 561 -11.29 13.97 -25.60
CA MET A 561 -10.56 15.03 -24.91
C MET A 561 -10.63 16.37 -25.66
N ALA A 562 -10.59 16.34 -27.00
CA ALA A 562 -10.75 17.54 -27.81
C ALA A 562 -12.08 18.25 -27.54
N VAL A 563 -13.20 17.52 -27.50
CA VAL A 563 -14.50 18.10 -27.17
C VAL A 563 -14.50 18.67 -25.76
N ILE A 564 -14.00 17.91 -24.79
CA ILE A 564 -14.02 18.28 -23.38
C ILE A 564 -13.20 19.54 -23.12
N VAL A 565 -11.98 19.61 -23.66
CA VAL A 565 -11.09 20.77 -23.44
C VAL A 565 -11.62 22.02 -24.14
N VAL A 566 -12.10 21.91 -25.38
CA VAL A 566 -12.64 23.04 -26.15
C VAL A 566 -13.92 23.57 -25.51
N LYS A 567 -14.82 22.67 -25.10
CA LYS A 567 -16.04 23.05 -24.39
C LYS A 567 -15.75 23.71 -23.05
N SER A 568 -14.77 23.20 -22.30
CA SER A 568 -14.36 23.79 -21.02
C SER A 568 -13.78 25.20 -21.17
N ALA A 569 -13.11 25.48 -22.30
CA ALA A 569 -12.59 26.79 -22.64
C ALA A 569 -13.68 27.77 -23.14
N GLY A 570 -14.96 27.36 -23.12
CA GLY A 570 -16.09 28.20 -23.53
C GLY A 570 -16.23 28.36 -25.05
N LEU A 571 -15.63 27.48 -25.84
CA LEU A 571 -15.72 27.52 -27.30
C LEU A 571 -16.86 26.63 -27.80
N GLU A 572 -17.66 27.18 -28.70
CA GLU A 572 -18.77 26.50 -29.36
C GLU A 572 -18.30 25.73 -30.62
N PRO A 573 -18.98 24.64 -31.01
CA PRO A 573 -18.62 23.89 -32.21
C PRO A 573 -18.88 24.71 -33.47
N VAL A 574 -17.92 24.68 -34.41
CA VAL A 574 -18.07 25.33 -35.71
C VAL A 574 -19.01 24.53 -36.61
N GLU A 575 -20.05 25.17 -37.16
CA GLU A 575 -21.02 24.51 -38.05
C GLU A 575 -20.41 24.09 -39.40
N ASN A 576 -19.58 24.96 -40.00
CA ASN A 576 -18.96 24.73 -41.29
C ASN A 576 -17.55 24.13 -41.13
N VAL A 577 -17.49 22.84 -40.82
CA VAL A 577 -16.22 22.12 -40.61
C VAL A 577 -15.42 21.99 -41.92
N SER A 578 -14.18 22.45 -41.92
CA SER A 578 -13.23 22.30 -43.03
C SER A 578 -11.83 21.92 -42.51
N LEU A 579 -11.77 20.80 -41.79
CA LEU A 579 -10.52 20.24 -41.26
C LEU A 579 -9.61 19.79 -42.41
N LYS A 580 -8.30 20.05 -42.28
CA LYS A 580 -7.28 19.72 -43.29
C LYS A 580 -6.48 18.44 -42.98
N PHE A 581 -6.90 17.69 -41.96
CA PHE A 581 -6.27 16.42 -41.60
C PHE A 581 -6.53 15.34 -42.66
N LYS A 582 -5.56 14.45 -42.88
CA LYS A 582 -5.68 13.34 -43.84
C LYS A 582 -6.74 12.32 -43.44
N ASP A 583 -7.03 12.21 -42.16
CA ASP A 583 -8.02 11.33 -41.53
C ASP A 583 -9.22 12.13 -40.99
N ALA A 584 -9.52 13.30 -41.58
CA ALA A 584 -10.65 14.13 -41.19
C ALA A 584 -12.00 13.40 -41.32
N ASP A 585 -12.09 12.44 -42.24
CA ASP A 585 -13.25 11.55 -42.44
C ASP A 585 -13.46 10.55 -41.30
N GLN A 586 -12.43 10.28 -40.49
CA GLN A 586 -12.52 9.39 -39.33
C GLN A 586 -12.99 10.13 -38.06
N ILE A 587 -13.07 11.47 -38.10
CA ILE A 587 -13.49 12.27 -36.95
C ILE A 587 -15.02 12.16 -36.82
N PRO A 588 -15.54 11.66 -35.69
CA PRO A 588 -16.98 11.54 -35.50
C PRO A 588 -17.68 12.90 -35.64
N ALA A 589 -18.89 12.90 -36.22
CA ALA A 589 -19.66 14.13 -36.44
C ALA A 589 -19.88 14.96 -35.17
N TRP A 590 -20.02 14.31 -34.00
CA TRP A 590 -20.19 14.97 -32.71
C TRP A 590 -18.92 15.71 -32.23
N ALA A 591 -17.74 15.31 -32.71
CA ALA A 591 -16.47 15.93 -32.36
C ALA A 591 -16.00 16.97 -33.39
N ALA A 592 -16.41 16.83 -34.65
CA ALA A 592 -15.86 17.57 -35.78
C ALA A 592 -15.91 19.10 -35.62
N GLY A 593 -17.03 19.65 -35.14
CA GLY A 593 -17.17 21.10 -34.90
C GLY A 593 -16.28 21.62 -33.78
N TYR A 594 -16.10 20.86 -32.70
CA TYR A 594 -15.19 21.20 -31.60
C TYR A 594 -13.73 21.06 -32.00
N VAL A 595 -13.39 20.04 -32.79
CA VAL A 595 -12.03 19.88 -33.33
C VAL A 595 -11.69 21.06 -34.22
N GLN A 596 -12.61 21.52 -35.08
CA GLN A 596 -12.43 22.72 -35.89
C GLN A 596 -12.21 23.97 -35.02
N ALA A 597 -13.06 24.21 -34.01
CA ALA A 597 -12.90 25.33 -33.08
C ALA A 597 -11.54 25.28 -32.36
N GLY A 598 -11.12 24.11 -31.87
CA GLY A 598 -9.84 23.94 -31.19
C GLY A 598 -8.63 24.12 -32.12
N VAL A 599 -8.75 23.80 -33.41
CA VAL A 599 -7.71 24.09 -34.41
C VAL A 599 -7.62 25.60 -34.67
N GLU A 600 -8.76 26.29 -34.84
CA GLU A 600 -8.81 27.73 -35.06
C GLU A 600 -8.27 28.52 -33.85
N ALA A 601 -8.53 28.03 -32.63
CA ALA A 601 -8.02 28.60 -31.39
C ALA A 601 -6.56 28.20 -31.08
N GLY A 602 -5.92 27.37 -31.91
CA GLY A 602 -4.54 26.91 -31.70
C GLY A 602 -4.34 25.91 -30.55
N ILE A 603 -5.43 25.42 -29.95
CA ILE A 603 -5.45 24.41 -28.88
C ILE A 603 -5.06 23.04 -29.45
N ILE A 604 -5.64 22.68 -30.60
CA ILE A 604 -5.47 21.38 -31.23
C ILE A 604 -4.52 21.48 -32.43
N ALA A 605 -3.55 20.58 -32.49
CA ALA A 605 -2.70 20.37 -33.65
C ALA A 605 -2.72 18.89 -34.09
N GLY A 606 -2.49 18.67 -35.38
CA GLY A 606 -2.27 17.34 -35.95
C GLY A 606 -0.85 16.84 -35.70
N TYR A 607 -0.63 15.56 -35.98
CA TYR A 607 0.70 14.94 -35.98
C TYR A 607 1.50 15.36 -37.23
N GLU A 608 2.79 15.06 -37.23
CA GLU A 608 3.73 15.36 -38.32
C GLU A 608 3.27 14.81 -39.69
N ASP A 609 2.54 13.70 -39.70
CA ASP A 609 1.97 13.08 -40.90
C ASP A 609 0.68 13.76 -41.39
N ASN A 610 0.27 14.86 -40.76
CA ASN A 610 -0.96 15.62 -40.97
C ASN A 610 -2.24 14.82 -40.63
N THR A 611 -2.20 13.96 -39.62
CA THR A 611 -3.37 13.23 -39.08
C THR A 611 -3.84 13.79 -37.72
N PHE A 612 -5.09 13.53 -37.34
CA PHE A 612 -5.66 13.86 -36.03
C PHE A 612 -5.73 12.65 -35.09
N ARG A 613 -5.96 11.44 -35.63
CA ARG A 613 -6.07 10.15 -34.92
C ARG A 613 -7.19 10.13 -33.86
N PRO A 614 -8.46 10.29 -34.26
CA PRO A 614 -9.59 10.55 -33.35
C PRO A 614 -9.82 9.42 -32.32
N SER A 615 -9.73 8.17 -32.75
CA SER A 615 -9.99 6.99 -31.90
C SER A 615 -8.79 6.54 -31.08
N ARG A 616 -7.64 7.21 -31.21
CA ARG A 616 -6.44 6.83 -30.47
C ARG A 616 -6.54 7.36 -29.05
N ASN A 617 -6.13 6.56 -28.08
CA ASN A 617 -6.01 7.00 -26.70
C ASN A 617 -4.94 8.09 -26.60
N LEU A 618 -5.25 9.10 -25.80
CA LEU A 618 -4.44 10.28 -25.63
C LEU A 618 -3.28 9.97 -24.69
N THR A 619 -2.07 10.42 -25.04
CA THR A 619 -0.92 10.26 -24.13
C THR A 619 -0.91 11.36 -23.08
N ARG A 620 -0.20 11.12 -21.98
CA ARG A 620 -0.11 12.06 -20.86
C ARG A 620 0.51 13.40 -21.24
N GLU A 621 1.56 13.41 -22.06
CA GLU A 621 2.15 14.67 -22.55
C GLU A 621 1.20 15.44 -23.49
N GLU A 622 0.38 14.73 -24.27
CA GLU A 622 -0.59 15.37 -25.16
C GLU A 622 -1.76 15.98 -24.40
N MET A 623 -2.25 15.30 -23.37
CA MET A 623 -3.25 15.83 -22.44
C MET A 623 -2.77 17.16 -21.85
N VAL A 624 -1.53 17.20 -21.35
CA VAL A 624 -0.95 18.42 -20.78
C VAL A 624 -0.91 19.53 -21.82
N VAL A 625 -0.41 19.27 -23.02
CA VAL A 625 -0.31 20.30 -24.06
C VAL A 625 -1.68 20.86 -24.45
N LEU A 626 -2.71 20.00 -24.58
CA LEU A 626 -4.06 20.46 -24.88
C LEU A 626 -4.61 21.39 -23.79
N ILE A 627 -4.48 21.01 -22.52
CA ILE A 627 -5.00 21.78 -21.39
C ILE A 627 -4.23 23.10 -21.24
N MET A 628 -2.89 23.05 -21.31
CA MET A 628 -2.04 24.23 -21.15
C MET A 628 -2.29 25.28 -22.24
N LYS A 629 -2.55 24.83 -23.47
CA LYS A 629 -2.92 25.71 -24.57
C LYS A 629 -4.32 26.28 -24.41
N ALA A 630 -5.30 25.47 -24.00
CA ALA A 630 -6.69 25.90 -23.84
C ALA A 630 -6.85 27.03 -22.82
N TYR A 631 -6.04 27.05 -21.76
CA TYR A 631 -6.09 28.06 -20.70
C TYR A 631 -4.94 29.08 -20.76
N GLU A 632 -4.11 29.01 -21.80
CA GLU A 632 -3.02 29.96 -22.08
C GLU A 632 -2.02 30.12 -20.91
N PHE A 633 -1.67 29.02 -20.22
CA PHE A 633 -0.73 29.06 -19.09
C PHE A 633 0.74 29.30 -19.49
N GLY A 634 1.01 29.40 -20.79
CA GLY A 634 2.34 29.58 -21.33
C GLY A 634 3.20 28.31 -21.22
N ALA A 635 4.50 28.51 -21.29
CA ALA A 635 5.50 27.45 -21.29
C ALA A 635 6.77 27.96 -20.59
N VAL A 636 7.56 27.04 -20.04
CA VAL A 636 8.89 27.34 -19.49
C VAL A 636 9.93 27.07 -20.57
N GLU A 637 10.88 28.00 -20.75
CA GLU A 637 12.02 27.77 -21.63
C GLU A 637 13.04 26.84 -20.93
N ASN A 638 13.42 25.75 -21.61
CA ASN A 638 14.39 24.77 -21.13
C ASN A 638 14.12 24.28 -19.69
N PRO A 639 12.92 23.72 -19.41
CA PRO A 639 12.60 23.24 -18.08
C PRO A 639 13.54 22.10 -17.69
N GLU A 640 14.03 22.15 -16.45
CA GLU A 640 14.72 21.03 -15.82
C GLU A 640 13.69 20.12 -15.17
N PHE A 641 13.82 18.82 -15.42
CA PHE A 641 12.95 17.80 -14.84
C PHE A 641 13.76 16.93 -13.89
N SER A 642 13.16 16.60 -12.74
CA SER A 642 13.71 15.58 -11.83
C SER A 642 13.31 14.16 -12.25
N PHE A 643 12.52 13.99 -13.30
CA PHE A 643 11.99 12.69 -13.72
C PHE A 643 13.05 11.82 -14.41
N ILE A 644 13.05 10.52 -14.11
CA ILE A 644 13.98 9.53 -14.67
C ILE A 644 13.79 9.37 -16.19
N ASP A 645 12.54 9.45 -16.64
CA ASP A 645 12.13 9.35 -18.05
C ASP A 645 11.94 10.74 -18.69
N ALA A 646 12.53 11.80 -18.13
CA ALA A 646 12.46 13.15 -18.71
C ALA A 646 12.95 13.22 -20.17
N SER A 647 13.84 12.29 -20.56
CA SER A 647 14.33 12.14 -21.93
C SER A 647 13.27 11.63 -22.92
N GLU A 648 12.21 10.97 -22.44
CA GLU A 648 11.11 10.46 -23.26
C GLU A 648 10.04 11.54 -23.56
N ILE A 649 10.05 12.64 -22.80
CA ILE A 649 9.16 13.77 -23.04
C ILE A 649 9.51 14.37 -24.40
N GLY A 650 8.53 14.48 -25.30
CA GLY A 650 8.78 15.05 -26.63
C GLY A 650 9.29 16.48 -26.53
N ASP A 651 10.25 16.87 -27.37
CA ASP A 651 10.79 18.25 -27.36
C ASP A 651 9.69 19.31 -27.57
N TRP A 652 8.64 18.96 -28.31
CA TRP A 652 7.47 19.79 -28.54
C TRP A 652 6.56 19.95 -27.30
N SER A 653 6.60 19.00 -26.36
CA SER A 653 5.76 18.99 -25.15
C SER A 653 6.52 19.47 -23.91
N LYS A 654 7.85 19.31 -23.85
CA LYS A 654 8.71 19.70 -22.72
C LYS A 654 8.38 21.07 -22.14
N PRO A 655 8.31 22.18 -22.92
CA PRO A 655 8.05 23.50 -22.36
C PRO A 655 6.72 23.61 -21.60
N PHE A 656 5.68 22.95 -22.10
CA PHE A 656 4.35 22.93 -21.49
C PHE A 656 4.29 21.99 -20.28
N VAL A 657 4.96 20.83 -20.37
CA VAL A 657 5.07 19.89 -19.25
C VAL A 657 5.81 20.55 -18.09
N GLY A 658 6.91 21.25 -18.35
CA GLY A 658 7.63 22.03 -17.34
C GLY A 658 6.73 23.02 -16.62
N LYS A 659 5.96 23.81 -17.38
CA LYS A 659 5.04 24.78 -16.78
C LYS A 659 3.91 24.11 -16.01
N ALA A 660 3.37 23.00 -16.51
CA ALA A 660 2.29 22.27 -15.84
C ALA A 660 2.75 21.61 -14.52
N VAL A 661 4.02 21.20 -14.44
CA VAL A 661 4.66 20.72 -13.20
C VAL A 661 4.87 21.88 -12.23
N GLU A 662 5.39 23.01 -12.70
CA GLU A 662 5.58 24.22 -11.88
C GLU A 662 4.25 24.70 -11.24
N LEU A 663 3.15 24.62 -11.99
CA LEU A 663 1.80 24.99 -11.54
C LEU A 663 1.11 23.90 -10.70
N GLY A 664 1.71 22.72 -10.52
CA GLY A 664 1.12 21.63 -9.75
C GLY A 664 -0.09 20.94 -10.41
N PHE A 665 -0.31 21.17 -11.70
CA PHE A 665 -1.41 20.53 -12.44
C PHE A 665 -1.14 19.05 -12.69
N VAL A 666 0.13 18.73 -12.94
CA VAL A 666 0.62 17.36 -13.09
C VAL A 666 1.84 17.16 -12.21
N VAL A 667 1.93 15.98 -11.60
CA VAL A 667 3.08 15.53 -10.83
C VAL A 667 3.60 14.22 -11.44
N GLY A 668 4.86 13.91 -11.13
CA GLY A 668 5.45 12.61 -11.45
C GLY A 668 4.75 11.47 -10.71
N TYR A 669 4.91 10.26 -11.22
CA TYR A 669 4.52 9.03 -10.57
C TYR A 669 5.50 8.69 -9.43
N PRO A 670 5.12 7.79 -8.49
CA PRO A 670 5.94 7.47 -7.32
C PRO A 670 7.32 6.86 -7.64
N ASP A 671 7.48 6.30 -8.83
CA ASP A 671 8.74 5.80 -9.40
C ASP A 671 9.63 6.93 -9.96
N ASN A 672 9.30 8.20 -9.68
CA ASN A 672 9.95 9.39 -10.20
C ASN A 672 9.96 9.46 -11.75
N THR A 673 8.94 8.91 -12.40
CA THR A 673 8.72 9.04 -13.84
C THR A 673 7.55 9.98 -14.16
N PHE A 674 7.53 10.58 -15.34
CA PHE A 674 6.39 11.34 -15.86
C PHE A 674 5.45 10.47 -16.70
N LYS A 675 5.96 9.40 -17.33
CA LYS A 675 5.31 8.49 -18.30
C LYS A 675 4.67 9.23 -19.47
N PRO A 676 5.44 10.01 -20.26
CA PRO A 676 4.90 10.91 -21.29
C PRO A 676 4.06 10.20 -22.35
N LYS A 677 4.39 8.94 -22.67
CA LYS A 677 3.72 8.15 -23.72
C LYS A 677 2.57 7.27 -23.20
N LYS A 678 2.36 7.22 -21.88
CA LYS A 678 1.28 6.42 -21.29
C LYS A 678 -0.08 7.02 -21.67
N SER A 679 -1.03 6.17 -22.05
CA SER A 679 -2.44 6.56 -22.19
C SER A 679 -2.99 7.09 -20.86
N VAL A 680 -3.82 8.12 -20.91
CA VAL A 680 -4.46 8.68 -19.71
C VAL A 680 -5.90 8.21 -19.56
N THR A 681 -6.31 7.96 -18.32
CA THR A 681 -7.70 7.66 -18.00
C THR A 681 -8.56 8.93 -18.06
N ARG A 682 -9.87 8.76 -18.17
CA ARG A 682 -10.84 9.87 -18.12
C ARG A 682 -10.71 10.65 -16.81
N ALA A 683 -10.58 9.95 -15.70
CA ALA A 683 -10.42 10.56 -14.39
C ALA A 683 -9.12 11.37 -14.25
N GLU A 684 -7.98 10.87 -14.77
CA GLU A 684 -6.72 11.62 -14.84
C GLU A 684 -6.92 12.93 -15.65
N ALA A 685 -7.53 12.83 -16.83
CA ALA A 685 -7.77 13.99 -17.69
C ALA A 685 -8.69 15.05 -17.06
N PHE A 686 -9.77 14.61 -16.40
CA PHE A 686 -10.74 15.49 -15.74
C PHE A 686 -10.14 16.23 -14.56
N THR A 687 -9.26 15.57 -13.81
CA THR A 687 -8.61 16.18 -12.65
C THR A 687 -7.63 17.27 -13.07
N VAL A 688 -6.78 17.00 -14.05
CA VAL A 688 -5.82 18.00 -14.57
C VAL A 688 -6.57 19.18 -15.19
N LEU A 689 -7.66 18.89 -15.92
CA LEU A 689 -8.48 19.94 -16.50
C LEU A 689 -9.14 20.82 -15.43
N TRP A 690 -9.68 20.22 -14.37
CA TRP A 690 -10.30 20.99 -13.29
C TRP A 690 -9.29 21.88 -12.57
N LYS A 691 -8.09 21.37 -12.26
CA LYS A 691 -7.01 22.18 -11.66
C LYS A 691 -6.64 23.39 -12.53
N ALA A 692 -6.56 23.19 -13.85
CA ALA A 692 -6.30 24.26 -14.80
C ALA A 692 -7.42 25.32 -14.84
N ILE A 693 -8.69 24.88 -14.79
CA ILE A 693 -9.85 25.76 -14.68
C ILE A 693 -9.77 26.62 -13.42
N GLU A 694 -9.61 25.97 -12.26
CA GLU A 694 -9.59 26.63 -10.95
C GLU A 694 -8.46 27.65 -10.86
N ALA A 695 -7.27 27.30 -11.35
CA ALA A 695 -6.14 28.22 -11.38
C ALA A 695 -6.39 29.43 -12.31
N LYS A 696 -7.06 29.24 -13.46
CA LYS A 696 -7.39 30.35 -14.37
C LYS A 696 -8.45 31.28 -13.75
N GLU A 697 -9.42 30.71 -13.03
CA GLU A 697 -10.44 31.47 -12.34
C GLU A 697 -9.87 32.27 -11.17
N ALA A 698 -9.01 31.65 -10.36
CA ALA A 698 -8.31 32.33 -9.27
C ALA A 698 -7.45 33.50 -9.81
N ALA A 699 -6.79 33.33 -10.96
CA ALA A 699 -6.02 34.40 -11.61
C ALA A 699 -6.89 35.54 -12.17
N ASN A 700 -8.17 35.30 -12.45
CA ASN A 700 -9.11 36.26 -13.03
C ASN A 700 -10.06 36.90 -11.99
N ALA A 701 -9.98 36.50 -10.71
CA ALA A 701 -10.79 37.08 -9.65
C ALA A 701 -10.32 38.52 -9.32
N PRO A 702 -11.22 39.52 -9.24
CA PRO A 702 -10.86 40.88 -8.86
C PRO A 702 -10.36 40.94 -7.40
N ALA A 703 -9.36 41.78 -7.13
CA ALA A 703 -8.62 41.87 -5.86
C ALA A 703 -9.40 42.49 -4.68
N GLU A 704 -10.72 42.29 -4.57
CA GLU A 704 -11.60 43.02 -3.63
C GLU A 704 -12.07 42.24 -2.39
N GLU A 705 -11.56 41.04 -2.11
CA GLU A 705 -11.93 40.25 -0.91
C GLU A 705 -10.73 39.84 -0.03
N ALA A 706 -9.70 40.68 0.05
CA ALA A 706 -8.55 40.48 0.96
C ALA A 706 -8.55 41.40 2.20
N GLU A 707 -9.63 42.14 2.47
CA GLU A 707 -9.69 43.11 3.57
C GLU A 707 -10.90 42.89 4.51
N VAL A 708 -11.16 41.66 4.94
CA VAL A 708 -11.98 41.40 6.16
C VAL A 708 -11.51 40.12 6.86
N ALA A 709 -10.37 40.18 7.57
CA ALA A 709 -10.09 39.41 8.78
C ALA A 709 -8.63 39.67 9.20
N GLU A 710 -8.39 40.82 9.83
CA GLU A 710 -7.23 41.04 10.71
C GLU A 710 -7.71 40.94 12.17
#